data_AF-A0A8H8UGH4-F1
#
_entry.id   AF-A0A8H8UGH4-F1
#
_cell.length_a   1.000
_cell.length_b   1.000
_cell.length_c   1.000
_cell.angle_alpha   90.00
_cell.angle_beta   90.00
_cell.angle_gamma   90.00
#
_symmetry.space_group_name_H-M   'P 1'
#
loop_
_entity.id
_entity.type
_entity.pdbx_description
1 polymer ?
#
loop_
_entity_poly.entity_id
_entity_poly.type
_entity_poly.pdbx_seq_one_letter_code
_entity_poly.pdbx_strand_id
1 'polypeptide(L)'
;MEPALTISKVYDERSLSLQPNPRTAQLDPLCHILTPIGMLGYGFDEALTHQALRDLKNSNVPTALILDSGSTDSGPAKLALGVMTSPRSSYERDFTKLLRLANTFHVPLLISSAGGDGSDAHVDEFVDIVREICDKGNDSYQFKTLAIYSNVSKAKVFHSLHAGEVAGCSASVPELTASDIEDAATIVAQMGPEPFVQAMEAEPDFDIIIGGRAYDPSPYVAFCIFQAEKVLAASGKTLTAEQLGGFTHMGKIMECGALCATPKSASAMATVYQDGTFDIKPLNADARCTPVSVAAHTLYEKSRPDILSGPGGNLNLTHSLYAQLPDQRTVRVYGATFQSSRSINLPYTVKLEAAKIVGHRTIFMGGIRDPILISQISSFQSRIQEYVTTQNPPPSSPSSGEFWKLGFHTYGANGIMGALEPGDSTYQPREVFIVGEALASSQKLATSIAATARIAAVHGAYPGQRGTGGNFAMGVGGKLEVGMGPCAEFCIYHLIPLRVEEEGAKRIGSSVMMESESTLPLFSWKMSIIGKGDFTVAPEPPVPSSATALDLPRQNPRPSQPSTLNLTSPRTLMDIAPIIRSKNSGPYEITLDVVFSSPAVYNIIKGASLLTPTTLARIYHLKEEDIIWCGFFDQAMAWKCTIPRRGDDGERKIAGGFMETDVHASQQYAGLLGLELGDEVRGEIRGLGIVG
;
A
#
# COMPACT_ATOMS: atom_id res chain seq x y z
N MET A 1 25.31 -34.95 -4.36
CA MET A 1 24.75 -33.87 -3.52
C MET A 1 25.37 -32.59 -4.02
N GLU A 2 24.76 -32.00 -5.04
CA GLU A 2 25.13 -30.68 -5.55
C GLU A 2 24.57 -29.61 -4.61
N PRO A 3 25.30 -28.50 -4.37
CA PRO A 3 24.83 -27.42 -3.52
C PRO A 3 23.70 -26.64 -4.22
N ALA A 4 22.72 -26.20 -3.43
CA ALA A 4 21.66 -25.29 -3.87
C ALA A 4 22.26 -24.01 -4.48
N LEU A 5 21.76 -23.62 -5.65
CA LEU A 5 22.28 -22.52 -6.45
C LEU A 5 21.74 -21.17 -5.94
N THR A 6 22.64 -20.34 -5.45
CA THR A 6 22.40 -18.94 -5.09
C THR A 6 22.17 -18.11 -6.36
N ILE A 7 21.14 -17.24 -6.37
CA ILE A 7 20.80 -16.28 -7.45
C ILE A 7 21.98 -15.31 -7.81
N SER A 8 23.08 -15.35 -7.05
CA SER A 8 24.30 -14.55 -7.24
C SER A 8 25.20 -14.95 -8.41
N LYS A 9 24.87 -15.97 -9.24
CA LYS A 9 25.68 -16.38 -10.41
C LYS A 9 25.02 -16.15 -11.79
N VAL A 10 24.07 -15.23 -11.89
CA VAL A 10 23.18 -15.06 -13.06
C VAL A 10 23.42 -13.70 -13.74
N TYR A 11 24.57 -13.43 -14.37
CA TYR A 11 24.79 -12.18 -15.14
C TYR A 11 25.81 -12.33 -16.27
N ASP A 12 25.40 -12.05 -17.52
CA ASP A 12 26.30 -11.74 -18.64
C ASP A 12 25.78 -10.48 -19.34
N GLU A 13 26.60 -9.42 -19.33
CA GLU A 13 26.29 -8.11 -19.91
C GLU A 13 26.78 -8.03 -21.36
N ARG A 14 25.85 -8.10 -22.32
CA ARG A 14 26.09 -7.51 -23.64
C ARG A 14 24.87 -6.71 -24.09
N SER A 15 25.03 -5.39 -24.02
CA SER A 15 24.11 -4.39 -24.53
C SER A 15 23.98 -4.49 -26.04
N LEU A 16 22.76 -4.67 -26.53
CA LEU A 16 22.39 -4.46 -27.93
C LEU A 16 21.46 -3.25 -28.01
N SER A 17 21.77 -2.36 -28.94
CA SER A 17 21.12 -1.07 -29.17
C SER A 17 19.61 -1.21 -29.42
N LEU A 18 18.81 -0.47 -28.64
CA LEU A 18 17.36 -0.34 -28.80
C LEU A 18 17.05 0.56 -30.00
N GLN A 19 16.56 -0.03 -31.10
CA GLN A 19 15.78 0.70 -32.10
C GLN A 19 14.28 0.62 -31.76
N PRO A 20 13.49 1.70 -31.97
CA PRO A 20 12.06 1.70 -31.72
C PRO A 20 11.36 1.05 -32.92
N ASN A 21 11.11 -0.25 -32.84
CA ASN A 21 10.16 -0.91 -33.75
C ASN A 21 9.04 -1.49 -32.88
N PRO A 22 7.75 -1.22 -33.17
CA PRO A 22 6.67 -1.92 -32.49
C PRO A 22 6.84 -3.40 -32.86
N ARG A 23 7.27 -4.24 -31.92
CA ARG A 23 7.54 -5.66 -32.22
C ARG A 23 6.25 -6.30 -32.73
N THR A 24 6.18 -6.45 -34.05
CA THR A 24 5.31 -7.33 -34.83
C THR A 24 5.80 -8.79 -34.77
N ALA A 25 6.85 -9.07 -33.98
CA ALA A 25 7.28 -10.43 -33.69
C ALA A 25 6.23 -11.17 -32.86
N GLN A 26 5.99 -12.43 -33.20
CA GLN A 26 5.18 -13.33 -32.39
C GLN A 26 5.81 -13.44 -30.99
N LEU A 27 5.07 -13.05 -29.96
CA LEU A 27 5.53 -13.16 -28.57
C LEU A 27 5.08 -14.51 -28.01
N ASP A 28 6.01 -15.25 -27.43
CA ASP A 28 5.72 -16.54 -26.79
C ASP A 28 5.30 -16.31 -25.34
N PRO A 29 4.07 -16.71 -24.94
CA PRO A 29 3.62 -16.56 -23.57
C PRO A 29 4.47 -17.41 -22.61
N LEU A 30 4.87 -16.80 -21.50
CA LEU A 30 5.54 -17.45 -20.38
C LEU A 30 4.52 -17.99 -19.37
N CYS A 31 3.59 -17.15 -18.93
CA CYS A 31 2.55 -17.51 -17.97
C CYS A 31 1.36 -16.55 -18.02
N HIS A 32 0.24 -16.98 -17.43
CA HIS A 32 -0.90 -16.13 -17.09
C HIS A 32 -0.98 -15.95 -15.58
N ILE A 33 -1.28 -14.74 -15.13
CA ILE A 33 -1.52 -14.44 -13.72
C ILE A 33 -2.86 -13.74 -13.60
N LEU A 34 -3.72 -14.24 -12.72
CA LEU A 34 -4.97 -13.59 -12.37
C LEU A 34 -4.86 -13.07 -10.93
N THR A 35 -5.24 -11.80 -10.76
CA THR A 35 -5.42 -11.19 -9.44
C THR A 35 -6.92 -10.96 -9.23
N PRO A 36 -7.61 -11.77 -8.41
CA PRO A 36 -9.04 -11.60 -8.14
C PRO A 36 -9.36 -10.30 -7.40
N ILE A 37 -8.46 -9.84 -6.54
CA ILE A 37 -8.57 -8.59 -5.77
C ILE A 37 -7.17 -8.19 -5.27
N GLY A 38 -6.88 -6.89 -5.20
CA GLY A 38 -5.59 -6.39 -4.70
C GLY A 38 -5.44 -6.35 -3.16
N MET A 39 -6.45 -6.79 -2.42
CA MET A 39 -6.40 -6.90 -0.95
C MET A 39 -7.37 -8.00 -0.52
N LEU A 40 -6.84 -9.09 0.02
CA LEU A 40 -7.66 -10.22 0.47
C LEU A 40 -8.54 -9.80 1.66
N GLY A 41 -9.77 -10.31 1.71
CA GLY A 41 -10.76 -9.97 2.73
C GLY A 41 -11.72 -8.85 2.32
N TYR A 42 -11.40 -8.05 1.29
CA TYR A 42 -12.32 -7.02 0.80
C TYR A 42 -13.51 -7.60 0.01
N GLY A 43 -13.39 -8.84 -0.45
CA GLY A 43 -14.41 -9.51 -1.24
C GLY A 43 -14.21 -9.32 -2.73
N PHE A 44 -14.35 -10.42 -3.47
CA PHE A 44 -14.29 -10.42 -4.93
C PHE A 44 -15.45 -11.19 -5.55
N ASP A 45 -15.72 -10.87 -6.81
CA ASP A 45 -16.67 -11.58 -7.66
C ASP A 45 -16.01 -12.84 -8.22
N GLU A 46 -16.39 -13.99 -7.66
CA GLU A 46 -15.88 -15.31 -8.05
C GLU A 46 -16.20 -15.64 -9.50
N ALA A 47 -17.33 -15.16 -10.04
CA ALA A 47 -17.76 -15.50 -11.39
C ALA A 47 -16.80 -14.94 -12.45
N LEU A 48 -16.24 -13.75 -12.22
CA LEU A 48 -15.25 -13.14 -13.13
C LEU A 48 -13.97 -13.98 -13.19
N THR A 49 -13.44 -14.38 -12.04
CA THR A 49 -12.24 -15.22 -11.97
C THR A 49 -12.48 -16.61 -12.52
N HIS A 50 -13.63 -17.23 -12.20
CA HIS A 50 -14.03 -18.51 -12.75
C HIS A 50 -14.12 -18.48 -14.28
N GLN A 51 -14.73 -17.44 -14.85
CA GLN A 51 -14.85 -17.30 -16.30
C GLN A 51 -13.46 -17.18 -16.95
N ALA A 52 -12.58 -16.36 -16.38
CA ALA A 52 -11.23 -16.20 -16.91
C ALA A 52 -10.41 -17.50 -16.85
N LEU A 53 -10.50 -18.27 -15.75
CA LEU A 53 -9.86 -19.59 -15.65
C LEU A 53 -10.45 -20.59 -16.65
N ARG A 54 -11.78 -20.56 -16.87
CA ARG A 54 -12.44 -21.38 -17.90
C ARG A 54 -11.92 -21.05 -19.30
N ASP A 55 -11.77 -19.78 -19.63
CA ASP A 55 -11.25 -19.34 -20.93
C ASP A 55 -9.80 -19.80 -21.16
N LEU A 56 -9.02 -19.95 -20.08
CA LEU A 56 -7.63 -20.41 -20.12
C LEU A 56 -7.47 -21.94 -20.02
N LYS A 57 -8.55 -22.70 -19.75
CA LYS A 57 -8.48 -24.16 -19.44
C LYS A 57 -7.77 -24.99 -20.51
N ASN A 58 -7.87 -24.60 -21.78
CA ASN A 58 -7.26 -25.33 -22.91
C ASN A 58 -5.88 -24.76 -23.31
N SER A 59 -5.38 -23.77 -22.58
CA SER A 59 -4.05 -23.20 -22.79
C SER A 59 -2.99 -24.12 -22.18
N ASN A 60 -1.88 -24.34 -22.89
CA ASN A 60 -0.70 -25.01 -22.33
C ASN A 60 0.21 -24.04 -21.55
N VAL A 61 -0.21 -22.78 -21.40
CA VAL A 61 0.55 -21.74 -20.70
C VAL A 61 0.26 -21.82 -19.21
N PRO A 62 1.29 -21.94 -18.33
CA PRO A 62 1.12 -21.99 -16.89
C PRO A 62 0.27 -20.82 -16.37
N THR A 63 -0.69 -21.09 -15.48
CA THR A 63 -1.61 -20.09 -14.95
C THR A 63 -1.61 -20.12 -13.42
N ALA A 64 -1.58 -18.96 -12.77
CA ALA A 64 -1.65 -18.84 -11.29
C ALA A 64 -2.68 -17.80 -10.84
N LEU A 65 -3.21 -18.02 -9.63
CA LEU A 65 -3.92 -17.00 -8.85
C LEU A 65 -2.92 -16.37 -7.89
N ILE A 66 -2.71 -15.05 -7.96
CA ILE A 66 -1.75 -14.35 -7.09
C ILE A 66 -2.41 -13.14 -6.46
N LEU A 67 -2.22 -12.97 -5.15
CA LEU A 67 -2.70 -11.85 -4.36
C LEU A 67 -1.59 -11.41 -3.39
N ASP A 68 -1.38 -10.10 -3.27
CA ASP A 68 -0.63 -9.53 -2.15
C ASP A 68 -1.58 -8.67 -1.31
N SER A 69 -1.28 -8.51 -0.04
CA SER A 69 -2.07 -7.68 0.89
C SER A 69 -1.19 -6.77 1.73
N GLY A 70 0.07 -6.55 1.30
CA GLY A 70 1.04 -5.73 1.99
C GLY A 70 0.56 -4.29 2.06
N SER A 71 0.51 -3.74 3.28
CA SER A 71 0.11 -2.35 3.42
C SER A 71 0.62 -1.70 4.69
N THR A 72 0.95 -0.41 4.61
CA THR A 72 1.10 0.50 5.76
C THR A 72 -0.03 1.53 5.83
N ASP A 73 -0.91 1.57 4.82
CA ASP A 73 -2.00 2.55 4.68
C ASP A 73 -2.97 2.55 5.87
N SER A 74 -3.20 1.37 6.42
CA SER A 74 -4.18 1.16 7.48
C SER A 74 -3.60 1.42 8.87
N GLY A 75 -2.40 2.00 8.94
CA GLY A 75 -1.73 2.41 10.16
C GLY A 75 -0.99 1.28 10.91
N PRO A 76 -0.37 1.61 12.05
CA PRO A 76 0.58 0.76 12.77
C PRO A 76 -0.06 -0.39 13.57
N ALA A 77 -1.39 -0.41 13.70
CA ALA A 77 -2.09 -1.29 14.61
C ALA A 77 -1.83 -2.79 14.38
N LYS A 78 -1.61 -3.21 13.13
CA LYS A 78 -1.42 -4.63 12.79
C LYS A 78 -0.14 -5.17 13.43
N LEU A 79 0.96 -4.47 13.16
CA LEU A 79 2.29 -4.78 13.72
C LEU A 79 2.35 -4.62 15.26
N ALA A 80 1.63 -3.65 15.83
CA ALA A 80 1.68 -3.37 17.27
C ALA A 80 0.74 -4.27 18.10
N LEU A 81 -0.42 -4.64 17.55
CA LEU A 81 -1.52 -5.29 18.29
C LEU A 81 -1.81 -6.72 17.83
N GLY A 82 -1.21 -7.18 16.73
CA GLY A 82 -1.49 -8.50 16.16
C GLY A 82 -2.92 -8.65 15.62
N VAL A 83 -3.52 -7.53 15.17
CA VAL A 83 -4.83 -7.53 14.51
C VAL A 83 -4.64 -7.62 12.99
N MET A 84 -5.61 -8.20 12.29
CA MET A 84 -5.60 -8.24 10.82
C MET A 84 -6.29 -7.02 10.21
N THR A 85 -6.05 -6.77 8.92
CA THR A 85 -6.71 -5.68 8.15
C THR A 85 -8.22 -5.86 8.07
N SER A 86 -8.70 -7.09 7.87
CA SER A 86 -10.12 -7.42 7.84
C SER A 86 -10.50 -8.36 8.98
N PRO A 87 -11.78 -8.43 9.38
CA PRO A 87 -12.25 -9.49 10.27
C PRO A 87 -11.96 -10.88 9.69
N ARG A 88 -11.66 -11.86 10.55
CA ARG A 88 -11.37 -13.24 10.14
C ARG A 88 -12.41 -13.83 9.18
N SER A 89 -13.69 -13.60 9.45
CA SER A 89 -14.80 -14.09 8.62
C SER A 89 -14.76 -13.58 7.17
N SER A 90 -14.17 -12.41 6.93
CA SER A 90 -13.95 -11.91 5.57
C SER A 90 -12.88 -12.71 4.83
N TYR A 91 -11.81 -13.11 5.51
CA TYR A 91 -10.79 -14.00 4.95
C TYR A 91 -11.34 -15.39 4.69
N GLU A 92 -12.09 -15.97 5.63
CA GLU A 92 -12.79 -17.26 5.45
C GLU A 92 -13.67 -17.27 4.20
N ARG A 93 -14.47 -16.21 4.01
CA ARG A 93 -15.33 -16.03 2.82
C ARG A 93 -14.51 -16.07 1.53
N ASP A 94 -13.41 -15.33 1.47
CA ASP A 94 -12.62 -15.20 0.24
C ASP A 94 -11.77 -16.46 -0.01
N PHE A 95 -11.15 -17.04 1.01
CA PHE A 95 -10.46 -18.33 0.92
C PHE A 95 -11.39 -19.45 0.45
N THR A 96 -12.63 -19.50 0.94
CA THR A 96 -13.60 -20.51 0.50
C THR A 96 -13.79 -20.50 -1.02
N LYS A 97 -13.82 -19.30 -1.62
CA LYS A 97 -13.92 -19.13 -3.08
C LYS A 97 -12.61 -19.50 -3.78
N LEU A 98 -11.48 -19.00 -3.27
CA LEU A 98 -10.16 -19.23 -3.87
C LEU A 98 -9.76 -20.71 -3.87
N LEU A 99 -9.98 -21.43 -2.76
CA LEU A 99 -9.69 -22.85 -2.64
C LEU A 99 -10.57 -23.68 -3.60
N ARG A 100 -11.85 -23.28 -3.77
CA ARG A 100 -12.72 -23.90 -4.78
C ARG A 100 -12.18 -23.72 -6.20
N LEU A 101 -11.75 -22.51 -6.54
CA LEU A 101 -11.17 -22.23 -7.86
C LEU A 101 -9.86 -23.00 -8.07
N ALA A 102 -8.96 -23.01 -7.09
CA ALA A 102 -7.70 -23.74 -7.12
C ALA A 102 -7.94 -25.24 -7.32
N ASN A 103 -8.87 -25.84 -6.56
CA ASN A 103 -9.24 -27.25 -6.70
C ASN A 103 -9.90 -27.57 -8.05
N THR A 104 -10.76 -26.68 -8.55
CA THR A 104 -11.53 -26.92 -9.79
C THR A 104 -10.66 -26.83 -11.04
N PHE A 105 -9.71 -25.90 -11.05
CA PHE A 105 -8.88 -25.60 -12.22
C PHE A 105 -7.44 -26.09 -12.11
N HIS A 106 -7.05 -26.66 -10.95
CA HIS A 106 -5.69 -27.11 -10.65
C HIS A 106 -4.63 -26.03 -10.92
N VAL A 107 -4.93 -24.81 -10.47
CA VAL A 107 -4.02 -23.66 -10.58
C VAL A 107 -3.44 -23.31 -9.22
N PRO A 108 -2.13 -23.03 -9.11
CA PRO A 108 -1.53 -22.63 -7.84
C PRO A 108 -2.09 -21.29 -7.36
N LEU A 109 -2.27 -21.20 -6.05
CA LEU A 109 -2.71 -20.00 -5.33
C LEU A 109 -1.56 -19.44 -4.49
N LEU A 110 -1.12 -18.22 -4.78
CA LEU A 110 -0.08 -17.53 -4.03
C LEU A 110 -0.69 -16.33 -3.32
N ILE A 111 -0.48 -16.25 -2.02
CA ILE A 111 -0.87 -15.13 -1.18
C ILE A 111 0.36 -14.65 -0.43
N SER A 112 0.64 -13.35 -0.43
CA SER A 112 1.69 -12.75 0.41
C SER A 112 1.15 -11.66 1.32
N SER A 113 1.97 -11.29 2.31
CA SER A 113 1.64 -10.31 3.35
C SER A 113 0.37 -10.69 4.11
N ALA A 114 0.32 -11.95 4.57
CA ALA A 114 -0.79 -12.50 5.34
C ALA A 114 -1.25 -11.57 6.48
N GLY A 115 -2.57 -11.40 6.64
CA GLY A 115 -3.17 -10.48 7.61
C GLY A 115 -2.98 -8.97 7.33
N GLY A 116 -2.17 -8.60 6.34
CA GLY A 116 -1.88 -7.22 5.92
C GLY A 116 -0.48 -6.74 6.28
N ASP A 117 0.06 -7.21 7.41
CA ASP A 117 1.42 -6.93 7.86
C ASP A 117 2.40 -8.08 7.57
N GLY A 118 1.91 -9.28 7.24
CA GLY A 118 2.72 -10.44 6.94
C GLY A 118 3.49 -11.03 8.12
N SER A 119 3.07 -10.78 9.37
CA SER A 119 3.70 -11.42 10.52
C SER A 119 3.55 -12.95 10.47
N ASP A 120 4.51 -13.67 11.08
CA ASP A 120 4.48 -15.14 11.12
C ASP A 120 3.18 -15.68 11.75
N ALA A 121 2.65 -14.97 12.76
CA ALA A 121 1.38 -15.32 13.40
C ALA A 121 0.19 -15.23 12.42
N HIS A 122 0.18 -14.24 11.53
CA HIS A 122 -0.85 -14.12 10.50
C HIS A 122 -0.67 -15.12 9.35
N VAL A 123 0.58 -15.52 9.04
CA VAL A 123 0.84 -16.65 8.13
C VAL A 123 0.22 -17.92 8.69
N ASP A 124 0.45 -18.21 9.96
CA ASP A 124 -0.15 -19.36 10.64
C ASP A 124 -1.68 -19.28 10.69
N GLU A 125 -2.25 -18.10 10.99
CA GLU A 125 -3.69 -17.88 10.97
C GLU A 125 -4.32 -18.17 9.60
N PHE A 126 -3.67 -17.77 8.51
CA PHE A 126 -4.16 -18.06 7.16
C PHE A 126 -4.06 -19.56 6.83
N VAL A 127 -3.00 -20.24 7.26
CA VAL A 127 -2.88 -21.70 7.15
C VAL A 127 -4.00 -22.40 7.93
N ASP A 128 -4.34 -21.89 9.11
CA ASP A 128 -5.42 -22.43 9.93
C ASP A 128 -6.80 -22.23 9.28
N ILE A 129 -7.05 -21.07 8.66
CA ILE A 129 -8.27 -20.84 7.85
C ILE A 129 -8.36 -21.86 6.71
N VAL A 130 -7.27 -22.11 5.98
CA VAL A 130 -7.25 -23.13 4.90
C VAL A 130 -7.58 -24.51 5.46
N ARG A 131 -6.97 -24.90 6.59
CA ARG A 131 -7.25 -26.19 7.24
C ARG A 131 -8.71 -26.33 7.64
N GLU A 132 -9.27 -25.33 8.29
CA GLU A 132 -10.68 -25.34 8.69
C GLU A 132 -11.63 -25.45 7.50
N ILE A 133 -11.33 -24.80 6.37
CA ILE A 133 -12.17 -24.91 5.17
C ILE A 133 -12.10 -26.31 4.59
N CYS A 134 -10.91 -26.91 4.50
CA CYS A 134 -10.76 -28.30 4.05
C CYS A 134 -11.54 -29.29 4.94
N ASP A 135 -11.52 -29.08 6.26
CA ASP A 135 -12.24 -29.94 7.22
C ASP A 135 -13.78 -29.73 7.21
N LYS A 136 -14.27 -28.60 6.67
CA LYS A 136 -15.71 -28.25 6.63
C LYS A 136 -16.41 -28.75 5.36
N GLY A 137 -16.53 -30.07 5.22
CA GLY A 137 -17.36 -30.70 4.17
C GLY A 137 -16.79 -30.60 2.75
N ASN A 138 -15.48 -30.33 2.62
CA ASN A 138 -14.76 -30.31 1.36
C ASN A 138 -13.83 -31.53 1.26
N ASP A 139 -14.40 -32.73 1.41
CA ASP A 139 -13.64 -33.99 1.48
C ASP A 139 -12.77 -34.26 0.24
N SER A 140 -13.08 -33.63 -0.90
CA SER A 140 -12.29 -33.72 -2.13
C SER A 140 -11.02 -32.86 -2.10
N TYR A 141 -10.86 -31.95 -1.13
CA TYR A 141 -9.71 -31.06 -1.09
C TYR A 141 -8.50 -31.77 -0.48
N GLN A 142 -7.36 -31.62 -1.14
CA GLN A 142 -6.04 -31.89 -0.62
C GLN A 142 -5.07 -30.91 -1.27
N PHE A 143 -4.41 -30.10 -0.46
CA PHE A 143 -3.48 -29.09 -0.95
C PHE A 143 -2.11 -29.26 -0.30
N LYS A 144 -1.06 -29.27 -1.11
CA LYS A 144 0.31 -29.03 -0.68
C LYS A 144 0.48 -27.52 -0.46
N THR A 145 0.48 -27.12 0.81
CA THR A 145 0.59 -25.72 1.24
C THR A 145 1.99 -25.42 1.76
N LEU A 146 2.62 -24.39 1.21
CA LEU A 146 3.89 -23.84 1.66
C LEU A 146 3.63 -22.53 2.42
N ALA A 147 4.11 -22.43 3.65
CA ALA A 147 4.03 -21.22 4.45
C ALA A 147 5.43 -20.60 4.59
N ILE A 148 5.60 -19.34 4.19
CA ILE A 148 6.88 -18.61 4.18
C ILE A 148 6.83 -17.49 5.23
N TYR A 149 7.85 -17.42 6.08
CA TYR A 149 7.91 -16.59 7.27
C TYR A 149 8.87 -15.41 7.12
N SER A 150 8.53 -14.29 7.76
CA SER A 150 9.19 -12.99 7.56
C SER A 150 9.62 -12.28 8.84
N ASN A 151 9.30 -12.82 10.02
CA ASN A 151 9.72 -12.18 11.26
C ASN A 151 11.24 -12.20 11.40
N VAL A 152 11.78 -11.09 11.91
CA VAL A 152 13.20 -10.92 12.22
C VAL A 152 13.38 -10.82 13.73
N SER A 153 14.38 -11.52 14.26
CA SER A 153 14.68 -11.46 15.68
C SER A 153 15.22 -10.09 16.07
N LYS A 154 14.83 -9.60 17.25
CA LYS A 154 15.40 -8.37 17.84
C LYS A 154 16.93 -8.42 17.90
N ALA A 155 17.50 -9.61 18.17
CA ALA A 155 18.95 -9.81 18.20
C ALA A 155 19.63 -9.50 16.86
N LYS A 156 19.06 -9.91 15.71
CA LYS A 156 19.60 -9.56 14.38
C LYS A 156 19.54 -8.05 14.16
N VAL A 157 18.43 -7.39 14.53
CA VAL A 157 18.27 -5.94 14.37
C VAL A 157 19.24 -5.16 15.27
N PHE A 158 19.39 -5.57 16.52
CA PHE A 158 20.40 -5.01 17.42
C PHE A 158 21.80 -5.17 16.86
N HIS A 159 22.15 -6.34 16.32
CA HIS A 159 23.46 -6.56 15.73
C HIS A 159 23.74 -5.56 14.59
N SER A 160 22.80 -5.41 13.64
CA SER A 160 22.93 -4.43 12.55
C SER A 160 22.99 -2.98 13.07
N LEU A 161 22.24 -2.65 14.12
CA LEU A 161 22.29 -1.32 14.74
C LEU A 161 23.67 -1.04 15.34
N HIS A 162 24.22 -1.97 16.13
CA HIS A 162 25.55 -1.82 16.73
C HIS A 162 26.68 -1.80 15.69
N ALA A 163 26.48 -2.46 14.55
CA ALA A 163 27.40 -2.45 13.42
C ALA A 163 27.34 -1.14 12.60
N GLY A 164 26.37 -0.25 12.86
CA GLY A 164 26.17 0.98 12.09
C GLY A 164 25.66 0.73 10.66
N GLU A 165 25.02 -0.42 10.42
CA GLU A 165 24.58 -0.87 9.10
C GLU A 165 23.13 -0.52 8.77
N VAL A 166 22.36 -0.04 9.76
CA VAL A 166 20.94 0.32 9.60
C VAL A 166 20.82 1.69 8.95
N ALA A 167 19.92 1.83 7.97
CA ALA A 167 19.58 3.11 7.36
C ALA A 167 18.07 3.35 7.37
N GLY A 168 17.61 4.60 7.51
CA GLY A 168 16.20 4.94 7.27
C GLY A 168 15.83 4.67 5.80
N CYS A 169 14.58 4.27 5.53
CA CYS A 169 14.12 4.13 4.12
C CYS A 169 14.15 5.46 3.35
N SER A 170 14.16 6.58 4.06
CA SER A 170 14.40 7.92 3.52
C SER A 170 14.91 8.85 4.62
N ALA A 171 15.27 10.09 4.25
CA ALA A 171 15.66 11.14 5.19
C ALA A 171 14.53 11.55 6.17
N SER A 172 13.28 11.23 5.84
CA SER A 172 12.11 11.50 6.68
C SER A 172 12.00 10.53 7.86
N VAL A 173 12.61 9.35 7.75
CA VAL A 173 12.63 8.34 8.82
C VAL A 173 13.63 8.78 9.89
N PRO A 174 13.24 8.82 11.18
CA PRO A 174 14.17 9.05 12.29
C PRO A 174 15.27 7.98 12.37
N GLU A 175 16.36 8.27 13.06
CA GLU A 175 17.36 7.24 13.35
C GLU A 175 16.78 6.14 14.23
N LEU A 176 17.13 4.88 13.95
CA LEU A 176 16.70 3.73 14.75
C LEU A 176 17.39 3.76 16.12
N THR A 177 16.61 3.66 17.20
CA THR A 177 17.17 3.56 18.56
C THR A 177 17.05 2.15 19.13
N ALA A 178 17.83 1.87 20.18
CA ALA A 178 17.69 0.62 20.93
C ALA A 178 16.27 0.45 21.51
N SER A 179 15.69 1.52 22.06
CA SER A 179 14.31 1.52 22.60
C SER A 179 13.29 1.12 21.53
N ASP A 180 13.45 1.59 20.28
CA ASP A 180 12.51 1.22 19.20
C ASP A 180 12.51 -0.28 18.91
N ILE A 181 13.66 -0.94 19.07
CA ILE A 181 13.81 -2.40 18.92
C ILE A 181 13.23 -3.11 20.16
N GLU A 182 13.50 -2.61 21.36
CA GLU A 182 12.98 -3.17 22.62
C GLU A 182 11.46 -3.10 22.68
N ASP A 183 10.88 -1.97 22.28
CA ASP A 183 9.45 -1.69 22.36
C ASP A 183 8.65 -2.26 21.19
N ALA A 184 9.32 -2.66 20.10
CA ALA A 184 8.65 -3.28 18.96
C ALA A 184 7.94 -4.57 19.37
N ALA A 185 6.63 -4.67 19.06
CA ALA A 185 5.84 -5.87 19.36
C ALA A 185 6.23 -7.04 18.44
N THR A 186 6.40 -6.77 17.15
CA THR A 186 6.88 -7.71 16.13
C THR A 186 7.66 -6.93 15.08
N ILE A 187 8.74 -7.52 14.58
CA ILE A 187 9.56 -6.94 13.50
C ILE A 187 9.45 -7.89 12.30
N VAL A 188 8.99 -7.37 11.17
CA VAL A 188 8.92 -8.10 9.91
C VAL A 188 9.94 -7.54 8.93
N ALA A 189 10.51 -8.39 8.08
CA ALA A 189 11.31 -7.97 6.94
C ALA A 189 10.55 -8.18 5.64
N GLN A 190 10.51 -7.13 4.83
CA GLN A 190 9.91 -7.16 3.51
C GLN A 190 10.79 -7.97 2.54
N MET A 191 10.37 -9.21 2.26
CA MET A 191 11.13 -10.12 1.40
C MET A 191 10.99 -9.82 -0.10
N GLY A 192 12.05 -10.09 -0.85
CA GLY A 192 12.02 -10.12 -2.32
C GLY A 192 11.40 -11.42 -2.87
N PRO A 193 11.55 -11.70 -4.17
CA PRO A 193 11.03 -12.94 -4.78
C PRO A 193 11.79 -14.20 -4.35
N GLU A 194 13.00 -14.08 -3.79
CA GLU A 194 13.91 -15.20 -3.58
C GLU A 194 13.35 -16.30 -2.65
N PRO A 195 12.74 -15.98 -1.49
CA PRO A 195 12.09 -16.99 -0.64
C PRO A 195 11.00 -17.78 -1.34
N PHE A 196 10.22 -17.12 -2.20
CA PHE A 196 9.14 -17.74 -2.95
C PHE A 196 9.69 -18.68 -4.02
N VAL A 197 10.69 -18.23 -4.80
CA VAL A 197 11.34 -19.06 -5.83
C VAL A 197 11.93 -20.32 -5.19
N GLN A 198 12.70 -20.18 -4.12
CA GLN A 198 13.34 -21.32 -3.46
C GLN A 198 12.34 -22.34 -2.88
N ALA A 199 11.20 -21.86 -2.37
CA ALA A 199 10.12 -22.74 -1.92
C ALA A 199 9.45 -23.48 -3.09
N MET A 200 9.22 -22.80 -4.22
CA MET A 200 8.66 -23.41 -5.44
C MET A 200 9.63 -24.42 -6.07
N GLU A 201 10.93 -24.14 -6.10
CA GLU A 201 11.95 -25.07 -6.61
C GLU A 201 12.05 -26.32 -5.74
N ALA A 202 11.96 -26.17 -4.42
CA ALA A 202 12.02 -27.29 -3.49
C ALA A 202 10.76 -28.19 -3.54
N GLU A 203 9.59 -27.62 -3.84
CA GLU A 203 8.31 -28.31 -3.92
C GLU A 203 7.54 -27.87 -5.18
N PRO A 204 7.97 -28.29 -6.40
CA PRO A 204 7.46 -27.76 -7.67
C PRO A 204 6.01 -28.12 -8.01
N ASP A 205 5.42 -29.05 -7.26
CA ASP A 205 4.04 -29.53 -7.29
C ASP A 205 3.20 -28.93 -6.14
N PHE A 206 3.56 -27.74 -5.65
CA PHE A 206 2.76 -27.01 -4.66
C PHE A 206 1.40 -26.56 -5.21
N ASP A 207 0.40 -26.51 -4.33
CA ASP A 207 -0.92 -25.98 -4.66
C ASP A 207 -1.12 -24.56 -4.11
N ILE A 208 -0.59 -24.30 -2.91
CA ILE A 208 -0.82 -23.04 -2.19
C ILE A 208 0.50 -22.53 -1.61
N ILE A 209 0.75 -21.23 -1.73
CA ILE A 209 1.75 -20.51 -0.95
C ILE A 209 1.08 -19.42 -0.13
N ILE A 210 1.41 -19.38 1.16
CA ILE A 210 1.05 -18.30 2.08
C ILE A 210 2.34 -17.69 2.60
N GLY A 211 2.66 -16.47 2.15
CA GLY A 211 3.84 -15.73 2.53
C GLY A 211 3.57 -14.65 3.57
N GLY A 212 4.57 -14.41 4.42
CA GLY A 212 4.66 -13.28 5.31
C GLY A 212 4.92 -11.98 4.57
N ARG A 213 5.53 -10.98 5.23
CA ARG A 213 5.73 -9.65 4.68
C ARG A 213 6.59 -9.71 3.43
N ALA A 214 6.01 -9.34 2.31
CA ALA A 214 6.69 -9.31 1.02
C ALA A 214 6.67 -7.90 0.43
N TYR A 215 7.63 -7.61 -0.44
CA TYR A 215 7.47 -6.51 -1.38
C TYR A 215 6.34 -6.91 -2.32
N ASP A 216 5.37 -6.03 -2.51
CA ASP A 216 4.07 -6.36 -3.08
C ASP A 216 4.17 -7.07 -4.47
N PRO A 217 5.15 -6.72 -5.36
CA PRO A 217 5.41 -7.47 -6.59
C PRO A 217 6.06 -8.86 -6.42
N SER A 218 6.71 -9.16 -5.29
CA SER A 218 7.54 -10.36 -5.07
C SER A 218 6.87 -11.69 -5.45
N PRO A 219 5.62 -12.02 -5.04
CA PRO A 219 5.02 -13.31 -5.41
C PRO A 219 4.76 -13.42 -6.92
N TYR A 220 4.46 -12.30 -7.59
CA TYR A 220 4.27 -12.21 -9.04
C TYR A 220 5.59 -12.46 -9.77
N VAL A 221 6.63 -11.75 -9.34
CA VAL A 221 7.98 -11.87 -9.89
C VAL A 221 8.50 -13.29 -9.68
N ALA A 222 8.32 -13.86 -8.49
CA ALA A 222 8.75 -15.21 -8.16
C ALA A 222 8.11 -16.26 -9.07
N PHE A 223 6.79 -16.17 -9.31
CA PHE A 223 6.13 -17.10 -10.23
C PHE A 223 6.66 -16.96 -11.66
N CYS A 224 6.91 -15.74 -12.14
CA CYS A 224 7.52 -15.53 -13.46
C CYS A 224 8.94 -16.10 -13.54
N ILE A 225 9.78 -15.89 -12.52
CA ILE A 225 11.13 -16.46 -12.44
C ILE A 225 11.06 -17.99 -12.50
N PHE A 226 10.23 -18.60 -11.66
CA PHE A 226 10.08 -20.05 -11.59
C PHE A 226 9.65 -20.67 -12.93
N GLN A 227 8.75 -20.02 -13.68
CA GLN A 227 8.38 -20.50 -15.01
C GLN A 227 9.47 -20.22 -16.06
N ALA A 228 10.15 -19.07 -15.97
CA ALA A 228 11.21 -18.73 -16.91
C ALA A 228 12.40 -19.67 -16.77
N GLU A 229 12.77 -20.05 -15.55
CA GLU A 229 13.85 -21.00 -15.29
C GLU A 229 13.58 -22.38 -15.88
N LYS A 230 12.33 -22.87 -15.89
CA LYS A 230 11.97 -24.12 -16.58
C LYS A 230 12.22 -24.05 -18.08
N VAL A 231 12.00 -22.89 -18.69
CA VAL A 231 12.28 -22.65 -20.12
C VAL A 231 13.79 -22.47 -20.35
N LEU A 232 14.45 -21.69 -19.49
CA LEU A 232 15.85 -21.31 -19.63
C LEU A 232 16.83 -22.45 -19.32
N ALA A 233 16.49 -23.36 -18.39
CA ALA A 233 17.28 -24.54 -18.07
C ALA A 233 17.57 -25.41 -19.30
N ALA A 234 16.65 -25.45 -20.27
CA ALA A 234 16.85 -26.12 -21.54
C ALA A 234 17.84 -25.41 -22.49
N SER A 235 18.18 -24.14 -22.22
CA SER A 235 18.98 -23.26 -23.09
C SER A 235 20.31 -22.78 -22.47
N GLY A 236 20.54 -23.01 -21.18
CA GLY A 236 21.75 -22.57 -20.46
C GLY A 236 21.88 -21.05 -20.29
N LYS A 237 20.79 -20.31 -20.48
CA LYS A 237 20.74 -18.84 -20.38
C LYS A 237 20.25 -18.39 -19.01
N THR A 238 20.64 -17.18 -18.65
CA THR A 238 20.23 -16.48 -17.42
C THR A 238 19.15 -15.45 -17.72
N LEU A 239 18.37 -15.05 -16.71
CA LEU A 239 17.41 -13.96 -16.83
C LEU A 239 18.13 -12.64 -17.14
N THR A 240 17.57 -11.84 -18.05
CA THR A 240 18.08 -10.50 -18.38
C THR A 240 17.45 -9.42 -17.50
N ALA A 241 18.06 -8.22 -17.49
CA ALA A 241 17.54 -7.06 -16.78
C ALA A 241 16.14 -6.63 -17.29
N GLU A 242 15.88 -6.80 -18.59
CA GLU A 242 14.58 -6.52 -19.22
C GLU A 242 13.52 -7.52 -18.78
N GLN A 243 13.85 -8.81 -18.69
CA GLN A 243 12.91 -9.83 -18.22
C GLN A 243 12.51 -9.56 -16.76
N LEU A 244 13.49 -9.35 -15.88
CA LEU A 244 13.23 -9.02 -14.47
C LEU A 244 12.50 -7.67 -14.32
N GLY A 245 12.86 -6.67 -15.12
CA GLY A 245 12.18 -5.38 -15.15
C GLY A 245 10.71 -5.51 -15.53
N GLY A 246 10.44 -6.26 -16.60
CA GLY A 246 9.09 -6.57 -17.06
C GLY A 246 8.26 -7.34 -16.03
N PHE A 247 8.83 -8.37 -15.40
CA PHE A 247 8.15 -9.14 -14.34
C PHE A 247 7.83 -8.26 -13.13
N THR A 248 8.77 -7.42 -12.71
CA THR A 248 8.58 -6.52 -11.56
C THR A 248 7.56 -5.42 -11.88
N HIS A 249 7.56 -4.86 -13.09
CA HIS A 249 6.58 -3.87 -13.52
C HIS A 249 5.17 -4.47 -13.60
N MET A 250 5.05 -5.69 -14.12
CA MET A 250 3.80 -6.44 -14.11
C MET A 250 3.29 -6.64 -12.69
N GLY A 251 4.15 -7.12 -11.78
CA GLY A 251 3.81 -7.30 -10.37
C GLY A 251 3.33 -6.00 -9.71
N LYS A 252 4.04 -4.88 -9.95
CA LYS A 252 3.68 -3.55 -9.42
C LYS A 252 2.27 -3.10 -9.80
N ILE A 253 1.80 -3.47 -10.99
CA ILE A 253 0.44 -3.13 -11.43
C ILE A 253 -0.55 -4.16 -10.90
N MET A 254 -0.23 -5.44 -11.00
CA MET A 254 -1.11 -6.55 -10.63
C MET A 254 -1.33 -6.68 -9.12
N GLU A 255 -0.42 -6.21 -8.26
CA GLU A 255 -0.59 -6.21 -6.79
C GLU A 255 -1.89 -5.52 -6.35
N CYS A 256 -2.30 -4.48 -7.09
CA CYS A 256 -3.53 -3.74 -6.85
C CYS A 256 -4.72 -4.28 -7.67
N GLY A 257 -4.54 -5.31 -8.49
CA GLY A 257 -5.54 -5.81 -9.43
C GLY A 257 -5.88 -4.79 -10.53
N ALA A 258 -7.17 -4.59 -10.82
CA ALA A 258 -7.64 -3.73 -11.91
C ALA A 258 -7.94 -2.27 -11.49
N LEU A 259 -7.31 -1.75 -10.43
CA LEU A 259 -7.51 -0.36 -10.01
C LEU A 259 -7.03 0.65 -11.07
N CYS A 260 -6.17 0.22 -12.00
CA CYS A 260 -5.74 0.99 -13.17
C CYS A 260 -6.77 1.03 -14.31
N ALA A 261 -7.87 0.28 -14.23
CA ALA A 261 -8.91 0.25 -15.25
C ALA A 261 -9.89 1.42 -15.14
N THR A 262 -10.60 1.70 -16.23
CA THR A 262 -11.68 2.71 -16.29
C THR A 262 -12.96 2.06 -16.83
N PRO A 263 -14.08 2.08 -16.07
CA PRO A 263 -14.16 2.46 -14.66
C PRO A 263 -13.29 1.55 -13.76
N LYS A 264 -12.94 2.07 -12.57
CA LYS A 264 -12.11 1.36 -11.59
C LYS A 264 -12.71 -0.02 -11.29
N SER A 265 -11.89 -1.05 -11.36
CA SER A 265 -12.31 -2.45 -11.17
C SER A 265 -11.39 -3.17 -10.19
N ALA A 266 -11.84 -4.32 -9.68
CA ALA A 266 -11.08 -5.11 -8.71
C ALA A 266 -10.12 -6.11 -9.37
N SER A 267 -10.63 -6.91 -10.29
CA SER A 267 -9.93 -8.09 -10.80
C SER A 267 -9.26 -7.88 -12.15
N ALA A 268 -8.01 -8.34 -12.28
CA ALA A 268 -7.19 -8.23 -13.48
C ALA A 268 -6.59 -9.57 -13.90
N MET A 269 -6.18 -9.63 -15.17
CA MET A 269 -5.36 -10.70 -15.71
C MET A 269 -4.17 -10.12 -16.47
N ALA A 270 -2.99 -10.70 -16.24
CA ALA A 270 -1.79 -10.47 -17.01
C ALA A 270 -1.44 -11.70 -17.86
N THR A 271 -1.00 -11.47 -19.09
CA THR A 271 -0.25 -12.46 -19.88
C THR A 271 1.18 -11.97 -19.97
N VAL A 272 2.11 -12.72 -19.40
CA VAL A 272 3.53 -12.40 -19.38
C VAL A 272 4.21 -13.17 -20.50
N TYR A 273 5.10 -12.53 -21.24
CA TYR A 273 5.84 -13.13 -22.35
C TYR A 273 7.29 -13.41 -21.95
N GLN A 274 7.93 -14.34 -22.65
CA GLN A 274 9.30 -14.77 -22.33
C GLN A 274 10.34 -13.64 -22.37
N ASP A 275 10.11 -12.57 -23.14
CA ASP A 275 11.03 -11.43 -23.23
C ASP A 275 10.81 -10.35 -22.15
N GLY A 276 9.89 -10.57 -21.20
CA GLY A 276 9.53 -9.61 -20.15
C GLY A 276 8.36 -8.69 -20.51
N THR A 277 7.93 -8.65 -21.76
CA THR A 277 6.69 -7.93 -22.14
C THR A 277 5.50 -8.53 -21.39
N PHE A 278 4.49 -7.71 -21.08
CA PHE A 278 3.22 -8.24 -20.58
C PHE A 278 2.02 -7.47 -21.11
N ASP A 279 0.90 -8.18 -21.20
CA ASP A 279 -0.41 -7.62 -21.51
C ASP A 279 -1.27 -7.63 -20.25
N ILE A 280 -1.92 -6.52 -19.92
CA ILE A 280 -2.84 -6.42 -18.78
C ILE A 280 -4.25 -6.01 -19.23
N LYS A 281 -5.26 -6.68 -18.68
CA LYS A 281 -6.66 -6.34 -18.87
C LYS A 281 -7.51 -6.55 -17.60
N PRO A 282 -8.59 -5.79 -17.39
CA PRO A 282 -9.56 -6.08 -16.34
C PRO A 282 -10.39 -7.31 -16.71
N LEU A 283 -10.82 -8.09 -15.71
CA LEU A 283 -11.77 -9.20 -15.94
C LEU A 283 -13.19 -8.69 -16.19
N ASN A 284 -13.56 -7.56 -15.58
CA ASN A 284 -14.86 -6.93 -15.83
C ASN A 284 -15.00 -6.52 -17.30
N ALA A 285 -16.05 -7.00 -17.96
CA ALA A 285 -16.39 -6.75 -19.36
C ALA A 285 -16.58 -5.26 -19.67
N ASP A 286 -17.12 -4.50 -18.70
CA ASP A 286 -17.45 -3.09 -18.87
C ASP A 286 -16.27 -2.14 -18.58
N ALA A 287 -15.10 -2.70 -18.24
CA ALA A 287 -13.90 -1.95 -17.94
C ALA A 287 -12.82 -2.15 -19.01
N ARG A 288 -11.96 -1.14 -19.14
CA ARG A 288 -10.77 -1.17 -19.99
C ARG A 288 -9.55 -0.58 -19.29
N CYS A 289 -8.36 -1.09 -19.62
CA CYS A 289 -7.11 -0.41 -19.36
C CYS A 289 -6.77 0.52 -20.54
N THR A 290 -6.23 1.69 -20.25
CA THR A 290 -5.68 2.62 -21.25
C THR A 290 -4.18 2.83 -20.96
N PRO A 291 -3.35 3.18 -21.97
CA PRO A 291 -1.93 3.43 -21.75
C PRO A 291 -1.64 4.37 -20.57
N VAL A 292 -2.37 5.50 -20.51
CA VAL A 292 -2.24 6.52 -19.46
C VAL A 292 -2.65 5.98 -18.11
N SER A 293 -3.76 5.23 -18.02
CA SER A 293 -4.25 4.73 -16.73
C SER A 293 -3.34 3.65 -16.12
N VAL A 294 -2.72 2.81 -16.96
CA VAL A 294 -1.71 1.83 -16.52
C VAL A 294 -0.41 2.52 -16.12
N ALA A 295 0.07 3.48 -16.90
CA ALA A 295 1.26 4.27 -16.55
C ALA A 295 1.08 5.08 -15.26
N ALA A 296 -0.06 5.76 -15.09
CA ALA A 296 -0.39 6.55 -13.90
C ALA A 296 -0.63 5.71 -12.63
N HIS A 297 -0.92 4.42 -12.79
CA HIS A 297 -0.99 3.50 -11.66
C HIS A 297 0.39 2.97 -11.24
N THR A 298 1.36 2.96 -12.16
CA THR A 298 2.73 2.53 -11.84
C THR A 298 3.39 3.42 -10.78
N LEU A 299 3.11 4.74 -10.80
CA LEU A 299 3.63 5.72 -9.83
C LEU A 299 2.81 5.86 -8.53
N TYR A 300 1.71 5.13 -8.42
CA TYR A 300 0.82 5.17 -7.25
C TYR A 300 1.55 4.62 -6.00
N GLU A 301 1.46 5.36 -4.88
CA GLU A 301 2.06 5.02 -3.56
C GLU A 301 3.60 4.92 -3.53
N LYS A 302 4.29 5.39 -4.56
CA LYS A 302 5.76 5.39 -4.60
C LYS A 302 6.33 6.78 -4.39
N SER A 303 7.48 6.92 -3.76
CA SER A 303 8.13 8.24 -3.56
C SER A 303 8.62 8.86 -4.88
N ARG A 304 8.79 8.04 -5.92
CA ARG A 304 9.23 8.44 -7.27
C ARG A 304 8.41 7.71 -8.34
N PRO A 305 8.26 8.23 -9.57
CA PRO A 305 7.56 7.55 -10.65
C PRO A 305 8.49 6.76 -11.59
N ASP A 306 9.79 7.03 -11.57
CA ASP A 306 10.78 6.58 -12.57
C ASP A 306 11.65 5.41 -12.08
N ILE A 307 12.06 5.45 -10.81
CA ILE A 307 12.94 4.46 -10.18
C ILE A 307 12.27 4.00 -8.89
N LEU A 308 11.80 2.76 -8.88
CA LEU A 308 11.13 2.16 -7.72
C LEU A 308 12.10 1.21 -7.00
N SER A 309 12.51 1.60 -5.81
CA SER A 309 13.34 0.74 -4.97
C SER A 309 12.53 -0.41 -4.36
N GLY A 310 13.16 -1.57 -4.30
CA GLY A 310 12.64 -2.77 -3.65
C GLY A 310 13.79 -3.64 -3.12
N PRO A 311 13.47 -4.79 -2.52
CA PRO A 311 14.50 -5.73 -2.09
C PRO A 311 15.42 -6.11 -3.26
N GLY A 312 16.73 -6.01 -3.04
CA GLY A 312 17.75 -6.43 -3.99
C GLY A 312 18.02 -5.55 -5.21
N GLY A 313 17.32 -4.42 -5.38
CA GLY A 313 17.58 -3.51 -6.50
C GLY A 313 16.48 -2.49 -6.76
N ASN A 314 16.50 -1.94 -7.98
CA ASN A 314 15.56 -0.93 -8.42
C ASN A 314 14.89 -1.33 -9.74
N LEU A 315 13.57 -1.15 -9.81
CA LEU A 315 12.83 -1.16 -11.06
C LEU A 315 12.96 0.22 -11.73
N ASN A 316 13.55 0.25 -12.93
CA ASN A 316 13.70 1.44 -13.76
C ASN A 316 12.63 1.46 -14.86
N LEU A 317 11.83 2.53 -14.85
CA LEU A 317 10.67 2.72 -15.71
C LEU A 317 10.89 3.79 -16.79
N THR A 318 12.07 4.40 -16.85
CA THR A 318 12.39 5.54 -17.73
C THR A 318 12.17 5.25 -19.21
N HIS A 319 12.24 3.98 -19.61
CA HIS A 319 12.02 3.55 -21.00
C HIS A 319 10.76 2.71 -21.18
N SER A 320 9.86 2.71 -20.20
CA SER A 320 8.60 1.96 -20.27
C SER A 320 7.68 2.53 -21.34
N LEU A 321 7.10 1.66 -22.12
CA LEU A 321 6.16 1.96 -23.20
C LEU A 321 4.85 1.21 -22.98
N TYR A 322 3.75 1.84 -23.38
CA TYR A 322 2.40 1.38 -23.14
C TYR A 322 1.61 1.46 -24.45
N ALA A 323 1.19 0.32 -24.99
CA ALA A 323 0.48 0.23 -26.26
C ALA A 323 -0.92 -0.34 -26.07
N GLN A 324 -1.94 0.38 -26.53
CA GLN A 324 -3.31 -0.14 -26.56
C GLN A 324 -3.42 -1.26 -27.59
N LEU A 325 -3.95 -2.42 -27.20
CA LEU A 325 -4.22 -3.52 -28.12
C LEU A 325 -5.55 -3.35 -28.87
N PRO A 326 -5.77 -4.08 -30.00
CA PRO A 326 -6.95 -3.90 -30.85
C PRO A 326 -8.30 -4.08 -30.16
N ASP A 327 -8.36 -4.84 -29.07
CA ASP A 327 -9.58 -5.06 -28.29
C ASP A 327 -10.05 -3.83 -27.49
N GLN A 328 -9.25 -2.75 -27.46
CA GLN A 328 -9.50 -1.51 -26.72
C GLN A 328 -9.72 -1.70 -25.21
N ARG A 329 -9.30 -2.85 -24.68
CA ARG A 329 -9.43 -3.23 -23.25
C ARG A 329 -8.10 -3.59 -22.63
N THR A 330 -7.18 -4.11 -23.44
CA THR A 330 -5.88 -4.61 -23.02
C THR A 330 -4.78 -3.61 -23.38
N VAL A 331 -3.83 -3.43 -22.47
CA VAL A 331 -2.62 -2.62 -22.68
C VAL A 331 -1.41 -3.54 -22.62
N ARG A 332 -0.55 -3.44 -23.63
CA ARG A 332 0.77 -4.05 -23.67
C ARG A 332 1.80 -3.12 -23.08
N VAL A 333 2.67 -3.65 -22.23
CA VAL A 333 3.70 -2.90 -21.52
C VAL A 333 5.07 -3.57 -21.69
N TYR A 334 6.10 -2.77 -21.96
CA TYR A 334 7.47 -3.23 -22.18
C TYR A 334 8.49 -2.11 -21.97
N GLY A 335 9.79 -2.44 -21.87
CA GLY A 335 10.89 -1.47 -21.79
C GLY A 335 11.36 -1.12 -20.37
N ALA A 336 10.74 -1.69 -19.34
CA ALA A 336 11.23 -1.62 -17.97
C ALA A 336 12.47 -2.51 -17.78
N THR A 337 13.41 -2.09 -16.93
CA THR A 337 14.59 -2.88 -16.56
C THR A 337 14.73 -2.96 -15.04
N PHE A 338 15.30 -4.06 -14.54
CA PHE A 338 15.65 -4.20 -13.13
C PHE A 338 17.17 -4.10 -12.95
N GLN A 339 17.62 -3.14 -12.16
CA GLN A 339 19.02 -2.99 -11.79
C GLN A 339 19.23 -3.56 -10.39
N SER A 340 19.89 -4.71 -10.29
CA SER A 340 20.22 -5.29 -9.00
C SER A 340 21.23 -4.42 -8.24
N SER A 341 21.06 -4.27 -6.92
CA SER A 341 22.04 -3.61 -6.05
C SER A 341 23.44 -4.19 -6.22
N ARG A 342 23.55 -5.52 -6.35
CA ARG A 342 24.83 -6.21 -6.50
C ARG A 342 25.54 -5.86 -7.81
N SER A 343 24.78 -5.63 -8.90
CA SER A 343 25.35 -5.22 -10.20
C SER A 343 26.07 -3.86 -10.14
N ILE A 344 25.71 -3.03 -9.17
CA ILE A 344 26.32 -1.71 -8.92
C ILE A 344 27.14 -1.68 -7.63
N ASN A 345 27.60 -2.85 -7.15
CA ASN A 345 28.44 -3.01 -5.95
C ASN A 345 27.80 -2.48 -4.66
N LEU A 346 26.46 -2.51 -4.57
CA LEU A 346 25.72 -2.24 -3.33
C LEU A 346 25.22 -3.55 -2.70
N PRO A 347 25.10 -3.61 -1.36
CA PRO A 347 24.54 -4.78 -0.70
C PRO A 347 23.07 -4.97 -1.07
N TYR A 348 22.60 -6.22 -1.01
CA TYR A 348 21.17 -6.50 -0.99
C TYR A 348 20.61 -5.94 0.32
N THR A 349 19.50 -5.23 0.28
CA THR A 349 18.84 -4.73 1.49
C THR A 349 17.40 -5.21 1.56
N VAL A 350 16.92 -5.42 2.78
CA VAL A 350 15.50 -5.62 3.09
C VAL A 350 15.00 -4.50 3.98
N LYS A 351 13.72 -4.15 3.81
CA LYS A 351 13.05 -3.18 4.67
C LYS A 351 12.46 -3.88 5.89
N LEU A 352 12.87 -3.43 7.08
CA LEU A 352 12.26 -3.78 8.35
C LEU A 352 11.10 -2.83 8.66
N GLU A 353 10.00 -3.41 9.14
CA GLU A 353 8.84 -2.68 9.63
C GLU A 353 8.45 -3.20 11.01
N ALA A 354 8.15 -2.27 11.92
CA ALA A 354 7.63 -2.60 13.24
C ALA A 354 6.84 -1.43 13.82
N ALA A 355 6.00 -1.76 14.79
CA ALA A 355 5.26 -0.78 15.57
C ALA A 355 5.28 -1.13 17.06
N LYS A 356 5.06 -0.10 17.88
CA LYS A 356 5.03 -0.17 19.34
C LYS A 356 3.73 0.44 19.89
N ILE A 357 3.45 0.15 21.16
CA ILE A 357 2.34 0.77 21.89
C ILE A 357 2.92 1.97 22.66
N VAL A 358 2.40 3.17 22.38
CA VAL A 358 2.85 4.43 23.02
C VAL A 358 1.92 4.90 24.14
N GLY A 359 0.93 4.08 24.52
CA GLY A 359 -0.05 4.39 25.57
C GLY A 359 -1.44 3.85 25.22
N HIS A 360 -2.48 4.47 25.78
CA HIS A 360 -3.88 4.17 25.54
C HIS A 360 -4.64 5.42 25.13
N ARG A 361 -5.62 5.26 24.24
CA ARG A 361 -6.33 6.36 23.60
C ARG A 361 -7.80 6.37 24.02
N THR A 362 -8.34 7.55 24.29
CA THR A 362 -9.79 7.78 24.45
C THR A 362 -10.18 9.02 23.67
N ILE A 363 -11.28 8.95 22.96
CA ILE A 363 -11.86 10.12 22.28
C ILE A 363 -13.19 10.51 22.90
N PHE A 364 -13.53 11.78 22.77
CA PHE A 364 -14.90 12.27 22.86
C PHE A 364 -15.19 13.15 21.64
N MET A 365 -16.45 13.22 21.23
CA MET A 365 -16.79 13.89 19.97
C MET A 365 -18.15 14.56 19.99
N GLY A 366 -18.31 15.60 19.18
CA GLY A 366 -19.52 16.40 19.13
C GLY A 366 -19.39 17.65 18.27
N GLY A 367 -20.52 18.32 18.04
CA GLY A 367 -20.62 19.54 17.25
C GLY A 367 -20.68 20.81 18.10
N ILE A 368 -20.20 21.92 17.54
CA ILE A 368 -20.40 23.27 18.05
C ILE A 368 -21.00 24.13 16.94
N ARG A 369 -22.08 24.84 17.25
CA ARG A 369 -22.83 25.69 16.32
C ARG A 369 -22.86 27.16 16.73
N ASP A 370 -22.47 27.48 17.96
CA ASP A 370 -22.49 28.88 18.42
C ASP A 370 -21.41 29.70 17.69
N PRO A 371 -21.78 30.68 16.85
CA PRO A 371 -20.80 31.45 16.08
C PRO A 371 -19.87 32.28 16.96
N ILE A 372 -20.29 32.67 18.17
CA ILE A 372 -19.45 33.41 19.13
C ILE A 372 -18.35 32.50 19.65
N LEU A 373 -18.65 31.21 19.87
CA LEU A 373 -17.65 30.24 20.31
C LEU A 373 -16.74 29.82 19.16
N ILE A 374 -17.29 29.55 17.97
CA ILE A 374 -16.53 29.14 16.79
C ILE A 374 -15.45 30.18 16.46
N SER A 375 -15.73 31.48 16.55
CA SER A 375 -14.75 32.55 16.23
C SER A 375 -13.54 32.57 17.16
N GLN A 376 -13.58 31.86 18.28
CA GLN A 376 -12.55 31.84 19.30
C GLN A 376 -12.17 30.41 19.73
N ILE A 377 -12.42 29.42 18.86
CA ILE A 377 -12.36 28.00 19.21
C ILE A 377 -10.98 27.57 19.70
N SER A 378 -9.90 28.07 19.09
CA SER A 378 -8.53 27.77 19.52
C SER A 378 -8.29 28.24 20.96
N SER A 379 -8.72 29.46 21.30
CA SER A 379 -8.60 29.97 22.68
C SER A 379 -9.44 29.18 23.68
N PHE A 380 -10.59 28.67 23.25
CA PHE A 380 -11.44 27.83 24.08
C PHE A 380 -10.81 26.44 24.32
N GLN A 381 -10.21 25.85 23.30
CA GLN A 381 -9.45 24.59 23.41
C GLN A 381 -8.25 24.72 24.35
N SER A 382 -7.51 25.83 24.29
CA SER A 382 -6.43 26.12 25.26
C SER A 382 -6.96 26.21 26.70
N ARG A 383 -8.10 26.90 26.92
CA ARG A 383 -8.75 26.93 28.24
C ARG A 383 -9.19 25.54 28.73
N ILE A 384 -9.64 24.67 27.83
CA ILE A 384 -9.96 23.27 28.18
C ILE A 384 -8.69 22.54 28.63
N GLN A 385 -7.57 22.68 27.90
CA GLN A 385 -6.29 22.05 28.27
C GLN A 385 -5.79 22.55 29.63
N GLU A 386 -5.89 23.85 29.92
CA GLU A 386 -5.55 24.44 31.21
C GLU A 386 -6.44 23.88 32.35
N TYR A 387 -7.75 23.79 32.12
CA TYR A 387 -8.67 23.18 33.08
C TYR A 387 -8.32 21.71 33.36
N VAL A 388 -8.08 20.94 32.31
CA VAL A 388 -7.70 19.52 32.44
C VAL A 388 -6.39 19.38 33.20
N THR A 389 -5.40 20.22 32.91
CA THR A 389 -4.12 20.26 33.64
C THR A 389 -4.31 20.60 35.11
N THR A 390 -5.23 21.50 35.44
CA THR A 390 -5.54 21.86 36.83
C THR A 390 -6.22 20.72 37.59
N GLN A 391 -7.13 20.00 36.94
CA GLN A 391 -7.85 18.87 37.56
C GLN A 391 -7.03 17.57 37.59
N ASN A 392 -6.11 17.40 36.63
CA ASN A 392 -5.27 16.22 36.46
C ASN A 392 -3.81 16.66 36.26
N PRO A 393 -3.15 17.20 37.32
CA PRO A 393 -1.80 17.70 37.19
C PRO A 393 -0.85 16.59 36.71
N PRO A 394 0.06 16.89 35.76
CA PRO A 394 1.05 15.91 35.34
C PRO A 394 1.89 15.47 36.54
N PRO A 395 2.37 14.22 36.55
CA PRO A 395 3.09 13.68 37.69
C PRO A 395 4.36 14.49 37.97
N SER A 396 4.63 14.73 39.26
CA SER A 396 5.76 15.53 39.73
C SER A 396 7.12 14.85 39.54
N SER A 397 7.15 13.54 39.25
CA SER A 397 8.37 12.77 39.02
C SER A 397 8.24 11.89 37.75
N PRO A 398 9.23 11.93 36.84
CA PRO A 398 9.30 11.06 35.67
C PRO A 398 9.31 9.56 36.02
N SER A 399 9.74 9.20 37.24
CA SER A 399 9.83 7.80 37.69
C SER A 399 8.47 7.11 37.92
N SER A 400 7.37 7.85 37.90
CA SER A 400 6.02 7.28 38.04
C SER A 400 5.59 6.48 36.81
N GLY A 401 6.18 6.75 35.63
CA GLY A 401 5.74 6.17 34.35
C GLY A 401 4.34 6.64 33.90
N GLU A 402 3.68 7.49 34.68
CA GLU A 402 2.37 8.04 34.35
C GLU A 402 2.54 9.27 33.44
N PHE A 403 1.72 9.39 32.41
CA PHE A 403 1.72 10.54 31.51
C PHE A 403 0.36 10.66 30.84
N TRP A 404 0.06 11.87 30.34
CA TRP A 404 -1.06 12.08 29.44
C TRP A 404 -0.80 13.26 28.49
N LYS A 405 -1.48 13.25 27.35
CA LYS A 405 -1.55 14.32 26.34
C LYS A 405 -3.01 14.49 25.91
N LEU A 406 -3.39 15.70 25.54
CA LEU A 406 -4.73 16.04 25.06
C LEU A 406 -4.62 17.00 23.88
N GLY A 407 -5.30 16.66 22.78
CA GLY A 407 -5.46 17.55 21.63
C GLY A 407 -6.86 17.46 21.02
N PHE A 408 -7.10 18.25 19.98
CA PHE A 408 -8.41 18.39 19.34
C PHE A 408 -8.28 18.38 17.82
N HIS A 409 -9.05 17.51 17.17
CA HIS A 409 -9.30 17.58 15.73
C HIS A 409 -10.55 18.44 15.51
N THR A 410 -10.44 19.51 14.70
CA THR A 410 -11.53 20.48 14.48
C THR A 410 -12.00 20.46 13.03
N TYR A 411 -12.91 19.56 12.70
CA TYR A 411 -13.44 19.40 11.35
C TYR A 411 -14.44 20.51 10.99
N GLY A 412 -14.45 20.91 9.72
CA GLY A 412 -15.26 22.02 9.19
C GLY A 412 -14.55 23.36 9.15
N ALA A 413 -13.51 23.55 9.97
CA ALA A 413 -12.59 24.69 9.87
C ALA A 413 -11.35 24.30 9.06
N ASN A 414 -10.42 23.56 9.67
CA ASN A 414 -9.15 23.15 9.07
C ASN A 414 -8.64 21.81 9.62
N GLY A 415 -9.51 20.96 10.16
CA GLY A 415 -9.09 19.75 10.89
C GLY A 415 -8.38 18.66 10.07
N ILE A 416 -8.24 18.81 8.75
CA ILE A 416 -7.52 17.87 7.89
C ILE A 416 -6.12 18.40 7.57
N MET A 417 -6.03 19.60 6.98
CA MET A 417 -4.77 20.19 6.53
C MET A 417 -4.18 21.18 7.52
N GLY A 418 -4.91 21.54 8.59
CA GLY A 418 -4.44 22.39 9.67
C GLY A 418 -3.99 23.77 9.17
N ALA A 419 -2.73 24.10 9.38
CA ALA A 419 -2.13 25.34 8.89
C ALA A 419 -1.99 25.40 7.36
N LEU A 420 -2.13 24.25 6.68
CA LEU A 420 -2.03 24.11 5.22
C LEU A 420 -3.39 24.19 4.52
N GLU A 421 -4.48 24.41 5.27
CA GLU A 421 -5.82 24.49 4.71
C GLU A 421 -5.91 25.64 3.70
N PRO A 422 -6.20 25.36 2.41
CA PRO A 422 -6.27 26.40 1.40
C PRO A 422 -7.58 27.19 1.52
N GLY A 423 -7.51 28.51 1.30
CA GLY A 423 -8.71 29.35 1.20
C GLY A 423 -8.58 30.69 1.92
N ASP A 424 -9.74 31.33 2.12
CA ASP A 424 -9.86 32.61 2.81
C ASP A 424 -9.69 32.41 4.32
N SER A 425 -8.67 33.05 4.91
CA SER A 425 -8.41 32.98 6.35
C SER A 425 -9.50 33.64 7.20
N THR A 426 -10.41 34.39 6.58
CA THR A 426 -11.60 34.96 7.24
C THR A 426 -12.82 34.04 7.18
N TYR A 427 -12.73 32.89 6.49
CA TYR A 427 -13.80 31.91 6.46
C TYR A 427 -14.12 31.43 7.87
N GLN A 428 -15.40 31.57 8.24
CA GLN A 428 -15.91 31.05 9.49
C GLN A 428 -16.98 29.99 9.20
N PRO A 429 -16.78 28.73 9.62
CA PRO A 429 -17.79 27.70 9.40
C PRO A 429 -19.03 27.97 10.26
N ARG A 430 -20.19 27.54 9.75
CA ARG A 430 -21.45 27.61 10.50
C ARG A 430 -21.51 26.63 11.66
N GLU A 431 -20.73 25.57 11.58
CA GLU A 431 -20.66 24.48 12.54
C GLU A 431 -19.28 23.83 12.44
N VAL A 432 -18.73 23.42 13.56
CA VAL A 432 -17.51 22.60 13.62
C VAL A 432 -17.78 21.31 14.36
N PHE A 433 -17.13 20.24 13.94
CA PHE A 433 -17.15 18.96 14.65
C PHE A 433 -15.80 18.74 15.31
N ILE A 434 -15.80 18.55 16.63
CA ILE A 434 -14.59 18.36 17.41
C ILE A 434 -14.48 16.91 17.83
N VAL A 435 -13.29 16.34 17.63
CA VAL A 435 -12.85 15.10 18.29
C VAL A 435 -11.73 15.46 19.26
N GLY A 436 -12.03 15.43 20.55
CA GLY A 436 -11.00 15.55 21.59
C GLY A 436 -10.32 14.20 21.77
N GLU A 437 -9.00 14.16 21.64
CA GLU A 437 -8.18 12.94 21.70
C GLU A 437 -7.25 13.00 22.90
N ALA A 438 -7.42 12.05 23.82
CA ALA A 438 -6.55 11.86 24.98
C ALA A 438 -5.67 10.62 24.79
N LEU A 439 -4.36 10.79 24.96
CA LEU A 439 -3.37 9.71 25.04
C LEU A 439 -2.84 9.66 26.46
N ALA A 440 -2.75 8.48 27.09
CA ALA A 440 -2.19 8.35 28.42
C ALA A 440 -1.50 6.99 28.66
N SER A 441 -0.77 6.87 29.77
CA SER A 441 -0.11 5.61 30.16
C SER A 441 -1.08 4.43 30.36
N SER A 442 -2.34 4.69 30.72
CA SER A 442 -3.37 3.66 30.90
C SER A 442 -4.73 4.07 30.30
N GLN A 443 -5.55 3.09 29.93
CA GLN A 443 -6.91 3.34 29.41
C GLN A 443 -7.78 4.11 30.42
N LYS A 444 -7.63 3.80 31.72
CA LYS A 444 -8.35 4.47 32.80
C LYS A 444 -7.99 5.96 32.85
N LEU A 445 -6.69 6.28 32.80
CA LEU A 445 -6.23 7.67 32.79
C LEU A 445 -6.69 8.39 31.51
N ALA A 446 -6.51 7.79 30.34
CA ALA A 446 -6.97 8.38 29.07
C ALA A 446 -8.48 8.70 29.11
N THR A 447 -9.27 7.81 29.70
CA THR A 447 -10.72 8.02 29.88
C THR A 447 -11.02 9.16 30.85
N SER A 448 -10.27 9.25 31.96
CA SER A 448 -10.39 10.36 32.93
C SER A 448 -10.07 11.72 32.30
N ILE A 449 -9.00 11.78 31.52
CA ILE A 449 -8.58 12.99 30.79
C ILE A 449 -9.65 13.40 29.76
N ALA A 450 -10.13 12.46 28.94
CA ALA A 450 -11.19 12.71 27.98
C ALA A 450 -12.49 13.18 28.65
N ALA A 451 -12.89 12.55 29.76
CA ALA A 451 -14.08 12.94 30.51
C ALA A 451 -13.96 14.35 31.10
N THR A 452 -12.80 14.69 31.67
CA THR A 452 -12.52 16.04 32.20
C THR A 452 -12.56 17.08 31.09
N ALA A 453 -11.90 16.80 29.97
CA ALA A 453 -11.85 17.68 28.80
C ALA A 453 -13.24 17.92 28.22
N ARG A 454 -14.05 16.87 28.13
CA ARG A 454 -15.45 16.95 27.68
C ARG A 454 -16.32 17.78 28.60
N ILE A 455 -16.18 17.66 29.92
CA ILE A 455 -16.91 18.50 30.89
C ILE A 455 -16.58 19.98 30.65
N ALA A 456 -15.31 20.31 30.46
CA ALA A 456 -14.89 21.67 30.11
C ALA A 456 -15.39 22.10 28.72
N ALA A 457 -15.44 21.19 27.75
CA ALA A 457 -16.02 21.50 26.44
C ALA A 457 -17.51 21.83 26.53
N VAL A 458 -18.28 21.13 27.39
CA VAL A 458 -19.73 21.38 27.57
C VAL A 458 -20.00 22.63 28.40
N HIS A 459 -19.29 22.81 29.52
CA HIS A 459 -19.64 23.83 30.54
C HIS A 459 -18.65 24.99 30.64
N GLY A 460 -17.54 24.95 29.91
CA GLY A 460 -16.51 25.98 29.97
C GLY A 460 -17.03 27.35 29.55
N ALA A 461 -16.73 28.38 30.34
CA ALA A 461 -17.11 29.74 30.00
C ALA A 461 -16.26 30.29 28.84
N TYR A 462 -16.85 31.18 28.05
CA TYR A 462 -16.13 31.93 27.02
C TYR A 462 -16.64 33.38 26.91
N PRO A 463 -15.78 34.34 26.52
CA PRO A 463 -16.18 35.72 26.27
C PRO A 463 -17.39 35.84 25.34
N GLY A 464 -18.42 36.58 25.80
CA GLY A 464 -19.64 36.83 25.02
C GLY A 464 -20.65 35.68 25.01
N GLN A 465 -20.46 34.63 25.82
CA GLN A 465 -21.37 33.49 25.92
C GLN A 465 -22.81 33.91 26.16
N ARG A 466 -23.71 33.40 25.31
CA ARG A 466 -25.17 33.58 25.43
C ARG A 466 -25.90 32.27 25.69
N GLY A 467 -25.44 31.17 25.08
CA GLY A 467 -25.95 29.83 25.36
C GLY A 467 -25.42 29.30 26.70
N THR A 468 -26.30 29.15 27.69
CA THR A 468 -25.94 28.67 29.03
C THR A 468 -26.32 27.20 29.28
N GLY A 469 -27.05 26.57 28.35
CA GLY A 469 -27.46 25.16 28.44
C GLY A 469 -26.35 24.14 28.09
N GLY A 470 -25.19 24.61 27.64
CA GLY A 470 -24.04 23.80 27.22
C GLY A 470 -23.55 24.19 25.82
N ASN A 471 -22.24 24.07 25.59
CA ASN A 471 -21.60 24.54 24.36
C ASN A 471 -21.45 23.45 23.29
N PHE A 472 -21.58 22.18 23.67
CA PHE A 472 -21.10 21.04 22.91
C PHE A 472 -22.21 20.00 22.71
N ALA A 473 -22.61 19.80 21.46
CA ALA A 473 -23.64 18.83 21.08
C ALA A 473 -23.00 17.45 20.89
N MET A 474 -23.18 16.56 21.86
CA MET A 474 -22.43 15.30 21.98
C MET A 474 -23.31 14.13 22.39
N GLY A 475 -22.73 12.92 22.41
CA GLY A 475 -23.42 11.73 22.92
C GLY A 475 -24.11 10.90 21.84
N VAL A 476 -23.40 10.58 20.75
CA VAL A 476 -23.92 9.66 19.72
C VAL A 476 -24.23 8.32 20.39
N GLY A 477 -25.51 7.91 20.35
CA GLY A 477 -25.99 6.71 21.04
C GLY A 477 -25.83 6.75 22.56
N GLY A 478 -25.76 7.94 23.17
CA GLY A 478 -25.59 8.12 24.62
C GLY A 478 -24.16 7.87 25.14
N LYS A 479 -23.19 7.56 24.27
CA LYS A 479 -21.79 7.39 24.65
C LYS A 479 -21.06 8.74 24.67
N LEU A 480 -20.52 9.10 25.82
CA LEU A 480 -19.85 10.39 26.04
C LEU A 480 -18.34 10.30 25.76
N GLU A 481 -17.71 9.20 26.17
CA GLU A 481 -16.31 8.86 25.88
C GLU A 481 -16.23 7.49 25.19
N VAL A 482 -15.32 7.35 24.24
CA VAL A 482 -15.06 6.12 23.50
C VAL A 482 -13.61 5.71 23.71
N GLY A 483 -13.41 4.66 24.52
CA GLY A 483 -12.10 4.04 24.71
C GLY A 483 -11.66 3.34 23.43
N MET A 484 -10.52 3.74 22.89
CA MET A 484 -9.96 3.22 21.64
C MET A 484 -8.94 2.10 21.88
N GLY A 485 -8.56 1.84 23.14
CA GLY A 485 -7.57 0.83 23.51
C GLY A 485 -6.13 1.33 23.36
N PRO A 486 -5.17 0.42 23.25
CA PRO A 486 -3.77 0.75 23.01
C PRO A 486 -3.55 1.63 21.78
N CYS A 487 -2.70 2.64 21.92
CA CYS A 487 -2.30 3.54 20.85
C CYS A 487 -1.04 3.00 20.17
N ALA A 488 -1.17 2.55 18.94
CA ALA A 488 -0.04 2.05 18.15
C ALA A 488 0.68 3.19 17.41
N GLU A 489 1.99 3.05 17.24
CA GLU A 489 2.85 3.96 16.45
C GLU A 489 3.95 3.15 15.76
N PHE A 490 4.27 3.46 14.50
CA PHE A 490 5.40 2.79 13.82
C PHE A 490 6.72 3.22 14.51
N CYS A 491 7.61 2.26 14.75
CA CYS A 491 8.92 2.52 15.37
C CYS A 491 10.10 2.06 14.52
N ILE A 492 9.87 1.20 13.52
CA ILE A 492 10.90 0.76 12.58
C ILE A 492 10.34 0.90 11.16
N TYR A 493 11.08 1.61 10.31
CA TYR A 493 10.88 1.71 8.87
C TYR A 493 12.25 1.87 8.19
N HIS A 494 13.09 0.85 8.35
CA HIS A 494 14.55 0.93 8.11
C HIS A 494 15.01 -0.16 7.17
N LEU A 495 16.15 0.05 6.51
CA LEU A 495 16.85 -0.93 5.69
C LEU A 495 17.98 -1.56 6.50
N ILE A 496 18.15 -2.87 6.34
CA ILE A 496 19.37 -3.58 6.75
C ILE A 496 20.00 -4.29 5.54
N PRO A 497 21.35 -4.32 5.45
CA PRO A 497 22.03 -5.11 4.44
C PRO A 497 21.96 -6.59 4.80
N LEU A 498 21.85 -7.42 3.76
CA LEU A 498 21.97 -8.86 3.83
C LEU A 498 23.27 -9.29 3.14
N ARG A 499 23.98 -10.20 3.77
CA ARG A 499 25.06 -10.97 3.12
C ARG A 499 24.48 -11.83 1.99
N VAL A 500 25.36 -12.27 1.08
CA VAL A 500 24.99 -13.23 0.05
C VAL A 500 24.41 -14.49 0.71
N GLU A 501 23.27 -14.98 0.19
CA GLU A 501 22.48 -16.10 0.70
C GLU A 501 21.56 -15.81 1.89
N GLU A 502 21.64 -14.66 2.58
CA GLU A 502 20.60 -14.36 3.58
C GLU A 502 19.26 -13.96 2.97
N GLU A 503 19.21 -13.55 1.71
CA GLU A 503 17.95 -13.16 1.04
C GLU A 503 16.97 -14.33 0.81
N GLY A 504 17.44 -15.58 0.93
CA GLY A 504 16.64 -16.78 0.67
C GLY A 504 15.73 -17.20 1.83
N ALA A 505 15.21 -18.43 1.77
CA ALA A 505 14.46 -19.07 2.84
C ALA A 505 14.81 -20.55 3.04
N LYS A 506 14.92 -21.00 4.30
CA LYS A 506 15.20 -22.40 4.65
C LYS A 506 13.96 -23.15 5.07
N ARG A 507 13.91 -24.44 4.72
CA ARG A 507 12.87 -25.34 5.20
C ARG A 507 13.00 -25.58 6.71
N ILE A 508 11.94 -25.34 7.45
CA ILE A 508 11.85 -25.68 8.88
C ILE A 508 11.76 -27.21 9.01
N GLY A 509 12.61 -27.78 9.89
CA GLY A 509 12.60 -29.22 10.19
C GLY A 509 13.59 -30.08 9.38
N SER A 510 14.46 -29.49 8.55
CA SER A 510 15.59 -30.24 7.97
C SER A 510 16.68 -30.44 9.02
N SER A 511 16.95 -31.69 9.39
CA SER A 511 17.94 -32.10 10.39
C SER A 511 19.37 -31.72 9.99
N VAL A 512 19.84 -30.53 10.33
CA VAL A 512 21.28 -30.23 10.42
C VAL A 512 21.53 -29.45 11.71
N MET A 513 22.09 -30.15 12.69
CA MET A 513 22.64 -29.53 13.90
C MET A 513 24.02 -28.94 13.60
N MET A 514 24.19 -27.63 13.83
CA MET A 514 25.31 -27.05 14.56
C MET A 514 25.01 -25.56 14.79
N GLU A 515 24.83 -25.19 16.06
CA GLU A 515 24.73 -23.80 16.50
C GLU A 515 26.12 -23.13 16.39
N SER A 516 26.30 -22.31 15.36
CA SER A 516 27.25 -21.21 15.35
C SER A 516 26.63 -20.01 14.60
N GLU A 517 27.04 -18.79 14.95
CA GLU A 517 26.39 -17.50 14.62
C GLU A 517 26.40 -17.08 13.12
N SER A 518 26.29 -18.02 12.17
CA SER A 518 25.87 -17.70 10.79
C SER A 518 24.96 -18.78 10.19
N THR A 519 23.64 -18.64 10.39
CA THR A 519 22.59 -19.61 9.99
C THR A 519 21.72 -19.09 8.84
N LEU A 520 22.37 -18.60 7.77
CA LEU A 520 21.75 -18.29 6.49
C LEU A 520 20.80 -19.41 6.05
N PRO A 521 19.66 -19.11 5.43
CA PRO A 521 19.09 -17.79 5.10
C PRO A 521 18.30 -17.08 6.22
N LEU A 522 17.91 -15.80 6.01
CA LEU A 522 17.13 -14.95 6.95
C LEU A 522 15.70 -15.45 7.11
N PHE A 523 15.05 -15.79 5.99
CA PHE A 523 13.66 -16.23 5.99
C PHE A 523 13.58 -17.76 6.18
N SER A 524 12.37 -18.26 6.42
CA SER A 524 12.14 -19.69 6.56
C SER A 524 10.79 -20.09 5.97
N TRP A 525 10.60 -21.37 5.71
CA TRP A 525 9.34 -21.88 5.20
C TRP A 525 9.03 -23.28 5.72
N LYS A 526 7.75 -23.63 5.78
CA LYS A 526 7.28 -24.99 6.13
C LYS A 526 6.33 -25.52 5.05
N MET A 527 6.32 -26.83 4.88
CA MET A 527 5.34 -27.53 4.04
C MET A 527 4.35 -28.29 4.92
N SER A 528 3.09 -28.25 4.53
CA SER A 528 2.04 -29.10 5.09
C SER A 528 1.11 -29.57 3.98
N ILE A 529 0.66 -30.83 4.07
CA ILE A 529 -0.48 -31.32 3.28
C ILE A 529 -1.74 -31.07 4.10
N ILE A 530 -2.71 -30.38 3.52
CA ILE A 530 -3.95 -29.97 4.20
C ILE A 530 -5.15 -30.54 3.44
N GLY A 531 -6.01 -31.29 4.14
CA GLY A 531 -7.17 -31.97 3.55
C GLY A 531 -6.98 -33.49 3.43
N LYS A 532 -8.01 -34.18 2.95
CA LYS A 532 -8.08 -35.66 2.92
C LYS A 532 -8.41 -36.24 1.53
N GLY A 533 -8.64 -35.39 0.52
CA GLY A 533 -8.94 -35.83 -0.84
C GLY A 533 -7.82 -36.67 -1.43
N ASP A 534 -8.18 -37.63 -2.28
CA ASP A 534 -7.20 -38.42 -3.04
C ASP A 534 -7.04 -37.80 -4.44
N PHE A 535 -5.80 -37.58 -4.89
CA PHE A 535 -5.50 -36.93 -6.19
C PHE A 535 -5.91 -37.78 -7.41
N THR A 536 -6.49 -38.96 -7.18
CA THR A 536 -6.84 -39.93 -8.21
C THR A 536 -8.36 -39.97 -8.47
N VAL A 537 -8.79 -39.01 -9.30
CA VAL A 537 -10.01 -39.05 -10.16
C VAL A 537 -11.38 -38.64 -9.57
N ALA A 538 -12.01 -37.71 -10.33
CA ALA A 538 -13.45 -37.43 -10.55
C ALA A 538 -14.24 -36.59 -9.51
N PRO A 539 -15.43 -36.02 -9.84
CA PRO A 539 -16.07 -35.69 -11.12
C PRO A 539 -16.25 -34.14 -11.30
N GLU A 540 -16.82 -33.69 -12.43
CA GLU A 540 -17.24 -32.27 -12.57
C GLU A 540 -18.26 -31.90 -11.47
N PRO A 541 -18.00 -30.86 -10.65
CA PRO A 541 -18.97 -30.38 -9.70
C PRO A 541 -20.14 -29.71 -10.44
N PRO A 542 -21.37 -29.80 -9.92
CA PRO A 542 -22.49 -29.07 -10.51
C PRO A 542 -22.17 -27.59 -10.49
N VAL A 543 -22.26 -26.97 -11.67
CA VAL A 543 -22.36 -25.52 -11.82
C VAL A 543 -23.34 -25.03 -10.76
N PRO A 544 -23.01 -24.03 -9.92
CA PRO A 544 -24.01 -23.43 -9.05
C PRO A 544 -25.16 -23.02 -9.95
N SER A 545 -26.29 -23.74 -9.87
CA SER A 545 -27.50 -23.36 -10.59
C SER A 545 -27.79 -21.96 -10.10
N SER A 546 -27.64 -20.97 -10.99
CA SER A 546 -27.86 -19.55 -10.77
C SER A 546 -28.55 -19.32 -9.43
N ALA A 547 -27.76 -19.21 -8.35
CA ALA A 547 -28.31 -18.80 -7.08
C ALA A 547 -28.94 -17.48 -7.44
N THR A 548 -30.28 -17.45 -7.40
CA THR A 548 -31.10 -16.30 -7.77
C THR A 548 -30.31 -15.10 -7.35
N ALA A 549 -29.76 -14.40 -8.35
CA ALA A 549 -29.07 -13.16 -8.09
C ALA A 549 -30.06 -12.43 -7.19
N LEU A 550 -29.69 -12.21 -5.93
CA LEU A 550 -30.34 -11.15 -5.19
C LEU A 550 -30.18 -10.00 -6.17
N ASP A 551 -31.30 -9.58 -6.75
CA ASP A 551 -31.44 -8.44 -7.63
C ASP A 551 -31.11 -7.23 -6.75
N LEU A 552 -29.84 -7.17 -6.33
CA LEU A 552 -29.18 -5.96 -5.97
C LEU A 552 -29.34 -5.13 -7.24
N PRO A 553 -29.96 -3.94 -7.15
CA PRO A 553 -30.20 -3.13 -8.32
C PRO A 553 -28.91 -3.10 -9.13
N ARG A 554 -28.96 -3.59 -10.36
CA ARG A 554 -27.92 -3.30 -11.35
C ARG A 554 -27.90 -1.79 -11.46
N GLN A 555 -27.11 -1.14 -10.62
CA GLN A 555 -26.65 0.19 -10.90
C GLN A 555 -25.75 -0.04 -12.10
N ASN A 556 -26.32 0.11 -13.30
CA ASN A 556 -25.54 0.46 -14.47
C ASN A 556 -24.54 1.50 -13.96
N PRO A 557 -23.22 1.25 -14.04
CA PRO A 557 -22.26 2.30 -13.78
C PRO A 557 -22.74 3.48 -14.62
N ARG A 558 -23.14 4.57 -13.96
CA ARG A 558 -23.43 5.80 -14.69
C ARG A 558 -22.21 6.02 -15.57
N PRO A 559 -22.37 6.31 -16.88
CA PRO A 559 -21.22 6.66 -17.70
C PRO A 559 -20.41 7.67 -16.91
N SER A 560 -19.10 7.40 -16.75
CA SER A 560 -18.18 8.38 -16.21
C SER A 560 -18.48 9.68 -16.94
N GLN A 561 -18.94 10.69 -16.21
CA GLN A 561 -19.42 11.94 -16.80
C GLN A 561 -18.38 12.47 -17.80
N PRO A 562 -18.80 13.17 -18.87
CA PRO A 562 -17.87 13.94 -19.69
C PRO A 562 -17.00 14.82 -18.76
N SER A 563 -15.74 15.01 -19.14
CA SER A 563 -14.76 15.67 -18.27
C SER A 563 -15.32 17.02 -17.81
N THR A 564 -15.31 17.30 -16.51
CA THR A 564 -15.70 18.60 -15.96
C THR A 564 -14.59 19.65 -16.14
N LEU A 565 -13.64 19.40 -17.05
CA LEU A 565 -12.47 20.25 -17.25
C LEU A 565 -12.90 21.53 -17.99
N ASN A 566 -12.48 22.68 -17.49
CA ASN A 566 -12.77 23.98 -18.10
C ASN A 566 -11.57 24.46 -18.92
N LEU A 567 -11.29 23.79 -20.03
CA LEU A 567 -10.20 24.15 -20.94
C LEU A 567 -10.48 25.44 -21.73
N THR A 568 -11.75 25.89 -21.79
CA THR A 568 -12.15 27.10 -22.52
C THR A 568 -11.86 28.40 -21.76
N SER A 569 -11.84 28.36 -20.43
CA SER A 569 -11.51 29.49 -19.57
C SER A 569 -10.83 29.02 -18.28
N PRO A 570 -9.68 28.34 -18.39
CA PRO A 570 -9.02 27.72 -17.24
C PRO A 570 -8.44 28.81 -16.34
N ARG A 571 -8.63 28.65 -15.03
CA ARG A 571 -8.11 29.54 -13.99
C ARG A 571 -7.14 28.84 -13.08
N THR A 572 -7.45 27.60 -12.70
CA THR A 572 -6.67 26.81 -11.76
C THR A 572 -6.24 25.46 -12.34
N LEU A 573 -5.37 24.76 -11.62
CA LEU A 573 -4.93 23.41 -11.98
C LEU A 573 -6.10 22.41 -12.10
N MET A 574 -7.13 22.54 -11.25
CA MET A 574 -8.33 21.69 -11.28
C MET A 574 -9.11 21.80 -12.61
N ASP A 575 -9.04 22.95 -13.28
CA ASP A 575 -9.72 23.15 -14.57
C ASP A 575 -9.10 22.32 -15.70
N ILE A 576 -7.87 21.85 -15.54
CA ILE A 576 -7.07 21.25 -16.63
C ILE A 576 -6.54 19.85 -16.32
N ALA A 577 -6.53 19.44 -15.05
CA ALA A 577 -6.05 18.14 -14.60
C ALA A 577 -7.23 17.28 -14.11
N PRO A 578 -7.58 16.18 -14.80
CA PRO A 578 -8.65 15.27 -14.37
C PRO A 578 -8.34 14.53 -13.07
N ILE A 579 -7.07 14.41 -12.69
CA ILE A 579 -6.67 13.77 -11.45
C ILE A 579 -5.67 14.68 -10.74
N ILE A 580 -6.05 15.12 -9.55
CA ILE A 580 -5.16 15.73 -8.56
C ILE A 580 -5.41 14.91 -7.29
N ARG A 581 -4.38 14.26 -6.77
CA ARG A 581 -4.53 13.37 -5.61
C ARG A 581 -3.31 13.45 -4.71
N SER A 582 -3.52 13.03 -3.47
CA SER A 582 -2.45 12.77 -2.53
C SER A 582 -2.56 11.34 -2.01
N LYS A 583 -1.43 10.76 -1.62
CA LYS A 583 -1.37 9.43 -1.04
C LYS A 583 -0.09 9.23 -0.25
N ASN A 584 -0.15 8.37 0.75
CA ASN A 584 1.01 7.91 1.52
C ASN A 584 2.03 7.16 0.62
N SER A 585 3.35 7.34 0.83
CA SER A 585 4.45 6.52 0.22
C SER A 585 5.33 5.80 1.25
N GLY A 586 4.89 5.80 2.50
CA GLY A 586 5.57 5.28 3.68
C GLY A 586 5.13 6.09 4.91
N PRO A 587 5.20 5.54 6.13
CA PRO A 587 4.62 6.17 7.32
C PRO A 587 5.01 7.64 7.59
N TYR A 588 6.14 8.07 7.02
CA TYR A 588 6.75 9.40 7.19
C TYR A 588 6.64 10.31 5.97
N GLU A 589 5.97 9.89 4.89
CA GLU A 589 5.95 10.61 3.61
C GLU A 589 4.56 10.71 2.99
N ILE A 590 4.34 11.79 2.25
CA ILE A 590 3.13 12.06 1.49
C ILE A 590 3.55 12.36 0.05
N THR A 591 2.85 11.75 -0.91
CA THR A 591 3.01 12.02 -2.33
C THR A 591 1.80 12.75 -2.87
N LEU A 592 2.05 13.59 -3.87
CA LEU A 592 1.10 14.38 -4.61
C LEU A 592 1.25 14.01 -6.08
N ASP A 593 0.16 13.68 -6.76
CA ASP A 593 0.15 13.38 -8.19
C ASP A 593 -0.83 14.29 -8.92
N VAL A 594 -0.43 14.79 -10.08
CA VAL A 594 -1.26 15.52 -11.03
C VAL A 594 -1.17 14.81 -12.37
N VAL A 595 -2.28 14.26 -12.88
CA VAL A 595 -2.32 13.53 -14.16
C VAL A 595 -3.17 14.28 -15.15
N PHE A 596 -2.66 14.42 -16.37
CA PHE A 596 -3.31 15.14 -17.46
C PHE A 596 -3.95 14.17 -18.47
N SER A 597 -5.01 14.60 -19.17
CA SER A 597 -5.67 13.82 -20.23
C SER A 597 -5.27 14.23 -21.65
N SER A 598 -4.56 15.36 -21.80
CA SER A 598 -4.15 15.91 -23.09
C SER A 598 -2.63 16.10 -23.13
N PRO A 599 -1.93 15.51 -24.11
CA PRO A 599 -0.49 15.72 -24.30
C PRO A 599 -0.13 17.21 -24.50
N ALA A 600 -1.00 17.97 -25.17
CA ALA A 600 -0.76 19.40 -25.40
C ALA A 600 -0.81 20.19 -24.09
N VAL A 601 -1.84 19.98 -23.27
CA VAL A 601 -1.97 20.61 -21.94
C VAL A 601 -0.81 20.21 -21.03
N TYR A 602 -0.47 18.92 -21.03
CA TYR A 602 0.68 18.40 -20.29
C TYR A 602 1.98 19.13 -20.64
N ASN A 603 2.27 19.27 -21.94
CA ASN A 603 3.50 19.93 -22.40
C ASN A 603 3.54 21.42 -22.05
N ILE A 604 2.41 22.12 -22.12
CA ILE A 604 2.29 23.53 -21.68
C ILE A 604 2.64 23.62 -20.19
N ILE A 605 2.03 22.78 -19.34
CA ILE A 605 2.28 22.82 -17.89
C ILE A 605 3.69 22.37 -17.53
N LYS A 606 4.27 21.42 -18.27
CA LYS A 606 5.66 21.01 -18.10
C LYS A 606 6.65 22.12 -18.45
N GLY A 607 6.34 22.94 -19.47
CA GLY A 607 7.12 24.12 -19.83
C GLY A 607 6.88 25.32 -18.92
N ALA A 608 5.72 25.38 -18.25
CA ALA A 608 5.42 26.38 -17.25
C ALA A 608 6.14 26.06 -15.94
N SER A 609 6.87 27.01 -15.37
CA SER A 609 7.49 26.89 -14.04
C SER A 609 6.46 26.93 -12.88
N LEU A 610 5.31 26.24 -13.04
CA LEU A 610 4.20 26.21 -12.11
C LEU A 610 4.38 25.12 -11.05
N LEU A 611 4.69 23.89 -11.47
CA LEU A 611 4.82 22.72 -10.59
C LEU A 611 6.30 22.46 -10.25
N THR A 612 6.87 23.32 -9.41
CA THR A 612 8.29 23.32 -9.03
C THR A 612 8.50 23.10 -7.54
N PRO A 613 9.69 22.67 -7.08
CA PRO A 613 10.02 22.60 -5.65
C PRO A 613 9.71 23.90 -4.90
N THR A 614 10.06 25.06 -5.47
CA THR A 614 9.76 26.38 -4.89
C THR A 614 8.26 26.62 -4.68
N THR A 615 7.43 26.29 -5.66
CA THR A 615 5.97 26.44 -5.53
C THR A 615 5.43 25.55 -4.41
N LEU A 616 5.89 24.30 -4.34
CA LEU A 616 5.41 23.32 -3.37
C LEU A 616 5.90 23.63 -1.95
N ALA A 617 7.15 24.06 -1.80
CA ALA A 617 7.71 24.54 -0.54
C ALA A 617 6.84 25.66 0.05
N ARG A 618 6.39 26.61 -0.80
CA ARG A 618 5.48 27.67 -0.38
C ARG A 618 4.09 27.15 0.00
N ILE A 619 3.47 26.28 -0.80
CA ILE A 619 2.10 25.78 -0.53
C ILE A 619 2.05 24.97 0.77
N TYR A 620 3.06 24.14 1.03
CA TYR A 620 3.09 23.24 2.17
C TYR A 620 3.91 23.75 3.36
N HIS A 621 4.33 25.03 3.33
CA HIS A 621 5.17 25.66 4.36
C HIS A 621 6.44 24.86 4.70
N LEU A 622 7.07 24.29 3.66
CA LEU A 622 8.31 23.52 3.74
C LEU A 622 9.49 24.35 3.23
N LYS A 623 10.71 23.89 3.51
CA LYS A 623 11.88 24.35 2.78
C LYS A 623 12.02 23.53 1.50
N GLU A 624 12.64 24.10 0.47
CA GLU A 624 12.90 23.35 -0.77
C GLU A 624 13.78 22.11 -0.53
N GLU A 625 14.72 22.19 0.42
CA GLU A 625 15.58 21.07 0.85
C GLU A 625 14.82 19.92 1.52
N ASP A 626 13.61 20.17 2.03
CA ASP A 626 12.74 19.13 2.61
C ASP A 626 11.98 18.35 1.52
N ILE A 627 11.96 18.83 0.27
CA ILE A 627 11.25 18.13 -0.82
C ILE A 627 12.05 16.92 -1.27
N ILE A 628 11.48 15.74 -1.07
CA ILE A 628 12.14 14.45 -1.32
C ILE A 628 12.25 14.17 -2.82
N TRP A 629 11.19 14.47 -3.56
CA TRP A 629 11.16 14.33 -5.02
C TRP A 629 10.15 15.30 -5.62
N CYS A 630 10.42 15.82 -6.82
CA CYS A 630 9.51 16.68 -7.56
C CYS A 630 9.87 16.64 -9.04
N GLY A 631 8.93 16.25 -9.91
CA GLY A 631 9.21 16.12 -11.33
C GLY A 631 8.06 15.61 -12.18
N PHE A 632 8.30 15.65 -13.49
CA PHE A 632 7.38 15.18 -14.52
C PHE A 632 7.73 13.75 -14.96
N PHE A 633 6.70 12.97 -15.27
CA PHE A 633 6.78 11.60 -15.77
C PHE A 633 5.94 11.47 -17.04
N ASP A 634 6.63 11.51 -18.18
CA ASP A 634 6.02 11.65 -19.52
C ASP A 634 5.12 10.46 -19.89
N GLN A 635 5.50 9.26 -19.48
CA GLN A 635 4.81 8.01 -19.75
C GLN A 635 3.37 8.02 -19.24
N ALA A 636 3.13 8.72 -18.12
CA ALA A 636 1.81 8.85 -17.51
C ALA A 636 1.16 10.22 -17.79
N MET A 637 1.82 11.12 -18.52
CA MET A 637 1.47 12.55 -18.57
C MET A 637 1.18 13.08 -17.16
N ALA A 638 2.10 12.82 -16.24
CA ALA A 638 1.92 13.12 -14.83
C ALA A 638 3.03 14.01 -14.29
N TRP A 639 2.70 14.81 -13.30
CA TRP A 639 3.65 15.42 -12.39
C TRP A 639 3.47 14.78 -11.02
N LYS A 640 4.57 14.67 -10.26
CA LYS A 640 4.52 14.15 -8.90
C LYS A 640 5.46 14.94 -7.98
N CYS A 641 5.13 14.95 -6.70
CA CYS A 641 5.98 15.45 -5.63
C CYS A 641 5.84 14.59 -4.39
N THR A 642 6.93 14.40 -3.65
CA THR A 642 6.96 13.70 -2.39
C THR A 642 7.53 14.61 -1.31
N ILE A 643 6.81 14.73 -0.20
CA ILE A 643 7.11 15.61 0.92
C ILE A 643 7.10 14.83 2.24
N PRO A 644 7.83 15.27 3.27
CA PRO A 644 7.77 14.68 4.58
C PRO A 644 6.41 14.91 5.23
N ARG A 645 5.95 13.95 6.03
CA ARG A 645 4.74 14.09 6.85
C ARG A 645 5.05 14.96 8.07
N ARG A 646 4.41 16.13 8.15
CA ARG A 646 4.56 17.11 9.25
C ARG A 646 3.21 17.54 9.81
N GLY A 647 3.20 17.99 11.06
CA GLY A 647 2.04 18.62 11.70
C GLY A 647 2.08 20.14 11.63
N ASP A 648 1.05 20.78 12.18
CA ASP A 648 0.93 22.26 12.25
C ASP A 648 2.03 22.93 13.06
N ASP A 649 2.61 22.19 14.00
CA ASP A 649 3.77 22.59 14.81
C ASP A 649 5.08 22.54 14.01
N GLY A 650 5.05 22.08 12.76
CA GLY A 650 6.23 21.83 11.92
C GLY A 650 6.97 20.54 12.32
N GLU A 651 6.54 19.86 13.38
CA GLU A 651 7.15 18.63 13.86
C GLU A 651 6.79 17.45 12.94
N ARG A 652 7.68 16.47 12.90
CA ARG A 652 7.43 15.24 12.13
C ARG A 652 6.22 14.52 12.73
N LYS A 653 5.32 14.08 11.85
CA LYS A 653 4.20 13.20 12.22
C LYS A 653 4.39 11.86 11.52
N ILE A 654 3.70 10.86 12.04
CA ILE A 654 3.76 9.50 11.55
C ILE A 654 2.36 8.97 11.36
N ALA A 655 2.13 8.30 10.23
CA ALA A 655 0.80 7.84 9.83
C ALA A 655 0.12 7.04 10.96
N GLY A 656 -1.08 7.46 11.37
CA GLY A 656 -1.86 6.81 12.42
C GLY A 656 -1.42 7.09 13.87
N GLY A 657 -0.37 7.90 14.06
CA GLY A 657 0.09 8.35 15.38
C GLY A 657 -0.92 9.23 16.11
N PHE A 658 -0.57 9.64 17.33
CA PHE A 658 -1.39 10.58 18.10
C PHE A 658 -1.48 11.94 17.39
N MET A 659 -2.69 12.51 17.31
CA MET A 659 -2.97 13.79 16.63
C MET A 659 -2.65 13.82 15.13
N GLU A 660 -2.47 12.67 14.48
CA GLU A 660 -2.37 12.60 13.02
C GLU A 660 -3.77 12.63 12.39
N THR A 661 -3.94 13.38 11.30
CA THR A 661 -5.27 13.78 10.78
C THR A 661 -5.73 12.97 9.57
N ASP A 662 -4.82 12.32 8.84
CA ASP A 662 -5.10 11.62 7.58
C ASP A 662 -4.06 10.51 7.32
N VAL A 663 -4.29 9.35 7.94
CA VAL A 663 -3.39 8.18 7.86
C VAL A 663 -3.10 7.74 6.42
N HIS A 664 -4.09 7.85 5.53
CA HIS A 664 -3.96 7.54 4.12
C HIS A 664 -3.31 8.66 3.31
N ALA A 665 -3.18 9.85 3.89
CA ALA A 665 -2.85 11.11 3.21
C ALA A 665 -3.73 11.34 1.98
N SER A 666 -5.01 10.99 2.08
CA SER A 666 -5.95 11.03 0.95
C SER A 666 -6.48 12.41 0.60
N GLN A 667 -6.41 13.38 1.52
CA GLN A 667 -7.00 14.72 1.38
C GLN A 667 -5.96 15.86 1.39
N GLN A 668 -4.67 15.52 1.40
CA GLN A 668 -3.56 16.47 1.46
C GLN A 668 -3.32 17.22 0.13
N TYR A 669 -4.00 16.84 -0.95
CA TYR A 669 -3.85 17.46 -2.26
C TYR A 669 -4.62 18.77 -2.45
N ALA A 670 -5.50 19.16 -1.51
CA ALA A 670 -6.45 20.24 -1.73
C ALA A 670 -5.77 21.58 -2.05
N GLY A 671 -4.58 21.84 -1.49
CA GLY A 671 -3.77 23.03 -1.80
C GLY A 671 -3.41 23.17 -3.28
N LEU A 672 -3.40 22.08 -4.05
CA LEU A 672 -3.13 22.11 -5.49
C LEU A 672 -4.37 22.43 -6.33
N LEU A 673 -5.58 22.21 -5.82
CA LEU A 673 -6.81 22.44 -6.58
C LEU A 673 -6.98 23.91 -6.99
N GLY A 674 -6.65 24.81 -6.06
CA GLY A 674 -6.72 26.26 -6.25
C GLY A 674 -5.48 26.89 -6.86
N LEU A 675 -4.47 26.10 -7.27
CA LEU A 675 -3.24 26.64 -7.82
C LEU A 675 -3.52 27.39 -9.13
N GLU A 676 -3.33 28.71 -9.12
CA GLU A 676 -3.65 29.57 -10.25
C GLU A 676 -2.70 29.39 -11.43
N LEU A 677 -3.25 29.35 -12.63
CA LEU A 677 -2.51 29.35 -13.89
C LEU A 677 -2.11 30.79 -14.25
N GLY A 678 -0.88 31.01 -14.71
CA GLY A 678 -0.46 32.32 -15.23
C GLY A 678 -1.18 32.68 -16.55
N ASP A 679 -1.29 33.97 -16.87
CA ASP A 679 -2.05 34.43 -18.05
C ASP A 679 -1.51 33.88 -19.38
N GLU A 680 -0.20 33.67 -19.49
CA GLU A 680 0.45 33.02 -20.63
C GLU A 680 -0.05 31.57 -20.80
N VAL A 681 0.04 30.76 -19.74
CA VAL A 681 -0.46 29.37 -19.71
C VAL A 681 -1.95 29.31 -20.07
N ARG A 682 -2.76 30.22 -19.53
CA ARG A 682 -4.19 30.33 -19.86
C ARG A 682 -4.39 30.66 -21.34
N GLY A 683 -3.59 31.55 -21.91
CA GLY A 683 -3.59 31.91 -23.31
C GLY A 683 -3.31 30.71 -24.23
N GLU A 684 -2.25 29.97 -23.92
CA GLU A 684 -1.84 28.79 -24.70
C GLU A 684 -2.90 27.69 -24.69
N ILE A 685 -3.45 27.35 -23.51
CA ILE A 685 -4.48 26.32 -23.39
C ILE A 685 -5.75 26.71 -24.17
N ARG A 686 -6.19 27.97 -24.09
CA ARG A 686 -7.30 28.47 -24.90
C ARG A 686 -7.01 28.38 -26.40
N GLY A 687 -5.76 28.61 -26.79
CA GLY A 687 -5.30 28.51 -28.18
C GLY A 687 -5.38 27.10 -28.77
N LEU A 688 -5.47 26.05 -27.94
CA LEU A 688 -5.60 24.66 -28.40
C LEU A 688 -6.98 24.36 -29.02
N GLY A 689 -8.00 25.17 -28.74
CA GLY A 689 -9.36 24.94 -29.25
C GLY A 689 -10.01 23.64 -28.79
N ILE A 690 -9.53 23.04 -27.69
CA ILE A 690 -10.08 21.79 -27.14
C ILE A 690 -11.39 22.11 -26.43
N VAL A 691 -12.50 21.58 -26.93
CA VAL A 691 -13.79 21.61 -26.24
C VAL A 691 -13.79 20.44 -25.23
N GLY A 692 -13.99 20.75 -23.95
CA GLY A 692 -13.85 19.82 -22.81
C GLY A 692 -14.84 18.66 -22.76
#